data_AF-A0A7J4R5H0-F1
#
_entry.id   AF-A0A7J4R5H0-F1
#
_cell.length_a   1.000
_cell.length_b   1.000
_cell.length_c   1.000
_cell.angle_alpha   90.00
_cell.angle_beta   90.00
_cell.angle_gamma   90.00
#
_symmetry.space_group_name_H-M   'P 1'
#
loop_
_entity.id
_entity.type
_entity.pdbx_description
1 polymer ?
#
loop_
_entity_poly.entity_id
_entity_poly.type
_entity_poly.pdbx_seq_one_letter_code
_entity_poly.pdbx_strand_id
1 'polypeptide(L)'
;MTKSGVRVIHRAPRPENNTALLIVMLMIIPLFAPIQGAEAEARIESQDFEVLDRLSDVLDQREQVLQSNSVGQLAGPAIQGVKDGISLSGQSQPLSSIGDSLEGASFVETLPEEPNHPLPYRLILGIEDDAVSVDNVWQTLVNITDYVILTEYTDLDGNVVRGTEVVTFTANFLSLLNLQTDPLSHAVDIDNDGDNDIQVGLSVSLGNIGLENIDIETGTLWIQPSVSYTVDVLDSSQTDSVWEDMDSLQVSLIKSFAYSSPDSVLALGDGESYIWVIDSRFSTMPQDFSLSVGIERVFFNASAVLQDLIQSIVNIFSSDFDGSGLTLIGITAPYSISIDSSEMDSCPDRYSPEQLLFLPPEEIDCGVTVGLGYARFSPPSDGDRQLWELAYINLDVKPNGVSSMIPGDVELVIRTDSSIPALGGIEGDRSLTTVEYFADRRSDLHIHFHEDRSGVSQEENGGSFGNTTESLGWLRGMPEGSMSQGEITRIFRMLGSSDEPELPGGKPSRLGLIIGIKNFSRDTSPNEDDPTLPVNPAYPPISMILLRSAQPLDSLDYSSWYERGGENSDHRRVDISIESIPTALVLYGSFDVSGSDDEERDLDDSDNLDFVSRIMDSLILDLVDLYLDVGGILNNIPTTVVEAITGSVGPGGDLQGREFNLIMHDDWGALRNEMSIGRIGLQIGSSAHPTIQGDHLILSKDRSLTQLVSRDGNLVDPLVPVAASIGFSGLSAFSIDDDDILDELTASVNTSSSEPFNFVYIDHEPGSVTNSSFQSLYISDIPDDIRISTDAETAVYTASEEIGKMIYTGKDMEQRQAVEITDFPDDFSAIFGGFSSWSTTTSIGSIEAQITDSELPETMTGDHFMFHHDPNDGTSTISSRISGISEVSWIPPVSEGSLGPDGRGKASISASGDRSMSFSVDHAPTLDEDQLTAVAIIDPLPSSVSIEIPTSSDSGPALDIPELNTSQGLSGLAFFLGGFADLGRSVNSVLSGITTDISTGTNSGESNEDFSFGMQLEANAPFDLTVESSHGDGSLEAPPWVHGVSFSAAPSGISEGFHLRTWIPDLPPAVDMSVTRSVEGESQDWEVMLALDGWIPAHSEMMIQARGINGQDLLLTLNGLEVGTPTGMLVDATFEFETVAGITEVSTSAHYSMTERL
;
A
#
# COMPACT_ATOMS: atom_id res chain seq x y z
N MET A 1 37.18 -60.64 27.49
CA MET A 1 36.79 -61.96 28.07
C MET A 1 37.64 -62.21 29.31
N THR A 2 37.22 -62.79 30.44
CA THR A 2 35.92 -63.16 31.09
C THR A 2 36.30 -63.78 32.46
N LYS A 3 35.57 -63.72 33.57
CA LYS A 3 34.22 -63.20 33.92
C LYS A 3 34.10 -63.14 35.47
N SER A 4 33.21 -62.27 36.00
CA SER A 4 32.53 -62.37 37.32
C SER A 4 33.37 -62.35 38.62
N GLY A 5 32.83 -61.95 39.79
CA GLY A 5 31.43 -61.65 40.12
C GLY A 5 31.22 -60.82 41.41
N VAL A 6 29.96 -60.61 41.80
CA VAL A 6 29.46 -59.49 42.63
C VAL A 6 28.37 -59.92 43.64
N ARG A 7 28.11 -59.09 44.68
CA ARG A 7 27.07 -59.16 45.76
C ARG A 7 27.39 -60.11 46.96
N VAL A 8 27.20 -59.78 48.26
CA VAL A 8 26.27 -58.91 49.08
C VAL A 8 25.09 -59.69 49.71
N ILE A 9 24.75 -59.37 50.99
CA ILE A 9 23.46 -59.50 51.76
C ILE A 9 23.81 -59.36 53.28
N HIS A 10 23.24 -58.54 54.21
CA HIS A 10 21.88 -58.02 54.55
C HIS A 10 21.04 -59.01 55.43
N ARG A 11 20.13 -58.71 56.37
CA ARG A 11 19.30 -57.56 56.85
C ARG A 11 19.22 -57.66 58.44
N ALA A 12 18.36 -57.11 59.33
CA ALA A 12 17.09 -56.33 59.29
C ALA A 12 16.87 -55.26 60.43
N PRO A 13 15.98 -55.36 61.48
CA PRO A 13 15.02 -54.26 61.71
C PRO A 13 14.82 -53.63 63.14
N ARG A 14 13.95 -52.60 63.18
CA ARG A 14 13.38 -51.71 64.26
C ARG A 14 12.57 -52.45 65.40
N PRO A 15 11.91 -51.83 66.44
CA PRO A 15 11.55 -50.39 66.70
C PRO A 15 11.48 -49.80 68.17
N GLU A 16 11.35 -48.45 68.25
CA GLU A 16 10.47 -47.55 69.07
C GLU A 16 10.34 -47.43 70.64
N ASN A 17 10.73 -46.23 71.16
CA ASN A 17 9.92 -45.14 71.81
C ASN A 17 9.66 -44.92 73.35
N ASN A 18 9.50 -43.62 73.71
CA ASN A 18 8.78 -42.91 74.82
C ASN A 18 9.39 -42.42 76.18
N THR A 19 9.48 -41.07 76.29
CA THR A 19 9.04 -40.10 77.37
C THR A 19 9.64 -40.00 78.80
N ALA A 20 10.39 -38.90 79.02
CA ALA A 20 10.07 -37.68 79.83
C ALA A 20 9.93 -37.64 81.39
N LEU A 21 10.22 -36.43 81.94
CA LEU A 21 10.11 -35.90 83.33
C LEU A 21 10.88 -36.65 84.45
N LEU A 22 11.77 -36.02 85.21
CA LEU A 22 11.56 -34.96 86.21
C LEU A 22 10.58 -35.37 87.34
N ILE A 23 11.12 -35.71 88.52
CA ILE A 23 10.56 -35.27 89.81
C ILE A 23 11.58 -35.38 90.96
N VAL A 24 11.86 -34.23 91.56
CA VAL A 24 12.07 -33.97 93.00
C VAL A 24 12.64 -35.11 93.85
N MET A 25 13.94 -35.02 94.15
CA MET A 25 14.56 -35.07 95.50
C MET A 25 16.09 -35.06 95.33
N LEU A 26 16.90 -34.24 96.00
CA LEU A 26 16.67 -33.15 96.96
C LEU A 26 17.74 -32.07 96.62
N MET A 27 17.42 -30.78 96.42
CA MET A 27 16.97 -29.80 97.41
C MET A 27 17.85 -29.71 98.68
N ILE A 28 18.08 -28.46 99.14
CA ILE A 28 18.47 -28.06 100.51
C ILE A 28 19.97 -28.23 100.86
N ILE A 29 20.72 -27.19 101.29
CA ILE A 29 20.46 -25.72 101.41
C ILE A 29 21.84 -24.97 101.45
N PRO A 30 21.93 -23.64 101.23
CA PRO A 30 23.19 -22.92 101.06
C PRO A 30 23.82 -22.41 102.39
N LEU A 31 24.63 -21.32 102.31
CA LEU A 31 25.64 -20.79 103.26
C LEU A 31 27.03 -21.45 102.99
N PHE A 32 28.13 -20.71 102.77
CA PHE A 32 28.48 -19.35 103.21
C PHE A 32 29.15 -18.49 102.10
N ALA A 33 28.89 -17.19 102.15
CA ALA A 33 29.77 -16.12 101.66
C ALA A 33 30.64 -15.62 102.86
N PRO A 34 31.73 -14.81 102.71
CA PRO A 34 31.73 -13.56 101.94
C PRO A 34 33.03 -13.21 101.18
N ILE A 35 32.98 -12.00 100.60
CA ILE A 35 33.94 -11.30 99.73
C ILE A 35 35.09 -10.64 100.54
N GLN A 36 36.10 -10.14 99.81
CA GLN A 36 37.25 -9.27 100.18
C GLN A 36 38.56 -10.02 100.47
N GLY A 37 39.72 -9.64 99.89
CA GLY A 37 39.95 -8.64 98.83
C GLY A 37 41.36 -8.05 98.87
N ALA A 38 42.10 -8.12 97.75
CA ALA A 38 43.39 -7.44 97.54
C ALA A 38 43.65 -7.31 96.03
N GLU A 39 44.40 -6.29 95.62
CA GLU A 39 44.65 -5.95 94.21
C GLU A 39 45.94 -6.57 93.63
N ALA A 40 45.97 -6.65 92.30
CA ALA A 40 47.15 -6.54 91.44
C ALA A 40 48.32 -7.54 91.66
N GLU A 41 48.24 -8.69 90.98
CA GLU A 41 49.42 -9.30 90.35
C GLU A 41 49.09 -9.65 88.89
N ALA A 42 49.97 -9.30 87.95
CA ALA A 42 49.71 -9.40 86.51
C ALA A 42 50.60 -10.46 85.86
N ARG A 43 50.08 -11.68 85.66
CA ARG A 43 50.53 -12.67 84.65
C ARG A 43 49.59 -13.88 84.54
N ILE A 44 49.01 -14.04 83.35
CA ILE A 44 48.70 -15.33 82.67
C ILE A 44 47.84 -16.34 83.46
N GLU A 45 46.54 -16.42 83.14
CA GLU A 45 45.97 -17.63 82.52
C GLU A 45 44.67 -17.29 81.74
N SER A 46 44.00 -18.31 81.19
CA SER A 46 43.00 -18.25 80.12
C SER A 46 41.71 -17.47 80.40
N GLN A 47 41.32 -16.61 79.45
CA GLN A 47 39.92 -16.25 79.20
C GLN A 47 39.76 -15.70 77.77
N ASP A 48 39.28 -16.54 76.84
CA ASP A 48 38.72 -16.14 75.54
C ASP A 48 37.88 -17.31 74.98
N PHE A 49 36.61 -17.33 75.38
CA PHE A 49 35.59 -18.29 74.89
C PHE A 49 34.24 -17.62 74.60
N GLU A 50 34.03 -16.36 75.01
CA GLU A 50 32.75 -15.65 74.80
C GLU A 50 32.49 -15.37 73.30
N VAL A 51 33.54 -15.22 72.48
CA VAL A 51 33.42 -15.15 71.01
C VAL A 51 32.97 -16.50 70.44
N LEU A 52 33.39 -17.63 71.03
CA LEU A 52 33.03 -18.97 70.56
C LEU A 52 31.62 -19.38 71.00
N ASP A 53 31.20 -19.01 72.22
CA ASP A 53 29.80 -19.18 72.65
C ASP A 53 28.85 -18.35 71.77
N ARG A 54 29.17 -17.07 71.49
CA ARG A 54 28.35 -16.22 70.61
C ARG A 54 28.33 -16.72 69.16
N LEU A 55 29.46 -17.22 68.66
CA LEU A 55 29.51 -17.88 67.34
C LEU A 55 28.66 -19.16 67.33
N SER A 56 28.64 -19.93 68.42
CA SER A 56 27.79 -21.12 68.55
C SER A 56 26.30 -20.76 68.62
N ASP A 57 25.91 -19.74 69.40
CA ASP A 57 24.52 -19.28 69.47
C ASP A 57 24.03 -18.77 68.10
N VAL A 58 24.88 -18.05 67.35
CA VAL A 58 24.56 -17.60 65.98
C VAL A 58 24.46 -18.78 65.01
N LEU A 59 25.33 -19.78 65.12
CA LEU A 59 25.26 -20.98 64.29
C LEU A 59 24.03 -21.85 64.61
N ASP A 60 23.66 -22.01 65.87
CA ASP A 60 22.46 -22.74 66.30
C ASP A 60 21.16 -22.00 65.88
N GLN A 61 21.13 -20.66 65.94
CA GLN A 61 20.00 -19.87 65.41
C GLN A 61 19.92 -19.98 63.88
N ARG A 62 21.05 -19.86 63.18
CA ARG A 62 21.12 -19.98 61.71
C ARG A 62 20.74 -21.39 61.23
N GLU A 63 21.15 -22.45 61.94
CA GLU A 63 20.69 -23.81 61.62
C GLU A 63 19.18 -23.96 61.85
N GLN A 64 18.59 -23.30 62.85
CA GLN A 64 17.13 -23.24 63.00
C GLN A 64 16.44 -22.45 61.88
N VAL A 65 16.99 -21.32 61.40
CA VAL A 65 16.41 -20.56 60.28
C VAL A 65 16.46 -21.39 59.00
N LEU A 66 17.60 -21.97 58.65
CA LEU A 66 17.76 -22.84 57.49
C LEU A 66 16.87 -24.10 57.55
N GLN A 67 16.64 -24.66 58.75
CA GLN A 67 15.69 -25.78 58.94
C GLN A 67 14.22 -25.34 58.98
N SER A 68 13.90 -24.05 59.13
CA SER A 68 12.52 -23.55 59.25
C SER A 68 11.76 -23.51 57.92
N ASN A 69 12.47 -23.42 56.80
CA ASN A 69 11.93 -23.22 55.45
C ASN A 69 10.90 -22.05 55.37
N SER A 70 11.11 -20.98 56.14
CA SER A 70 10.23 -19.81 56.17
C SER A 70 10.30 -19.03 54.85
N VAL A 71 11.51 -18.72 54.37
CA VAL A 71 11.72 -18.01 53.09
C VAL A 71 11.18 -18.83 51.91
N GLY A 72 11.38 -20.15 51.89
CA GLY A 72 10.82 -21.03 50.86
C GLY A 72 9.30 -21.15 50.86
N GLN A 73 8.61 -20.66 51.91
CA GLN A 73 7.15 -20.51 51.93
C GLN A 73 6.67 -19.15 51.39
N LEU A 74 7.58 -18.24 51.01
CA LEU A 74 7.30 -16.95 50.37
C LEU A 74 7.77 -16.96 48.90
N ALA A 75 9.07 -17.16 48.68
CA ALA A 75 9.68 -17.16 47.34
C ALA A 75 9.24 -18.35 46.47
N GLY A 76 9.11 -19.53 47.06
CA GLY A 76 8.69 -20.76 46.36
C GLY A 76 7.31 -20.62 45.69
N PRO A 77 6.27 -20.18 46.42
CA PRO A 77 4.96 -19.89 45.83
C PRO A 77 4.95 -18.80 44.75
N ALA A 78 5.85 -17.81 44.79
CA ALA A 78 5.94 -16.79 43.75
C ALA A 78 6.42 -17.40 42.42
N ILE A 79 7.56 -18.10 42.43
CA ILE A 79 8.08 -18.81 41.26
C ILE A 79 7.13 -19.91 40.78
N GLN A 80 6.45 -20.62 41.68
CA GLN A 80 5.41 -21.58 41.29
C GLN A 80 4.21 -20.89 40.65
N GLY A 81 3.84 -19.68 41.09
CA GLY A 81 2.77 -18.87 40.48
C GLY A 81 3.09 -18.47 39.04
N VAL A 82 4.35 -18.12 38.74
CA VAL A 82 4.82 -17.88 37.37
C VAL A 82 4.68 -19.16 36.53
N LYS A 83 5.14 -20.30 37.05
CA LYS A 83 5.08 -21.60 36.37
C LYS A 83 3.64 -22.13 36.18
N ASP A 84 2.74 -21.87 37.14
CA ASP A 84 1.31 -22.21 37.07
C ASP A 84 0.52 -21.24 36.15
N GLY A 85 1.12 -20.11 35.75
CA GLY A 85 0.55 -19.11 34.84
C GLY A 85 0.85 -19.35 33.35
N ILE A 86 1.70 -20.33 33.03
CA ILE A 86 2.00 -20.79 31.67
C ILE A 86 0.82 -21.60 31.13
N SER A 87 0.41 -21.35 29.89
CA SER A 87 -0.68 -22.09 29.22
C SER A 87 -0.55 -22.05 27.70
N LEU A 88 -1.20 -22.98 27.00
CA LEU A 88 -1.28 -22.96 25.53
C LEU A 88 -2.02 -21.71 25.03
N SER A 89 -1.50 -21.05 24.00
CA SER A 89 -2.11 -19.86 23.40
C SER A 89 -3.51 -20.18 22.86
N GLY A 90 -4.49 -19.41 23.35
CA GLY A 90 -5.91 -19.62 23.08
C GLY A 90 -6.51 -18.62 22.09
N GLN A 91 -7.84 -18.62 21.98
CA GLN A 91 -8.66 -17.73 21.13
C GLN A 91 -8.78 -16.29 21.70
N SER A 92 -7.79 -15.84 22.45
CA SER A 92 -7.73 -14.54 23.12
C SER A 92 -6.27 -14.06 23.23
N GLN A 93 -5.47 -14.44 22.24
CA GLN A 93 -4.03 -14.26 22.17
C GLN A 93 -3.67 -13.90 20.72
N PRO A 94 -2.68 -13.05 20.44
CA PRO A 94 -2.48 -12.50 19.09
C PRO A 94 -2.35 -13.56 18.00
N LEU A 95 -1.72 -14.71 18.28
CA LEU A 95 -1.58 -15.83 17.35
C LEU A 95 -2.91 -16.40 16.83
N SER A 96 -4.05 -16.20 17.51
CA SER A 96 -5.35 -16.67 17.01
C SER A 96 -5.93 -15.83 15.88
N SER A 97 -5.38 -14.64 15.61
CA SER A 97 -5.82 -13.73 14.53
C SER A 97 -5.08 -13.94 13.20
N ILE A 98 -4.17 -14.92 13.14
CA ILE A 98 -3.37 -15.22 11.94
C ILE A 98 -4.28 -15.77 10.83
N GLY A 99 -4.66 -14.88 9.92
CA GLY A 99 -5.52 -15.16 8.77
C GLY A 99 -6.86 -14.43 8.78
N ASP A 100 -7.22 -13.74 9.88
CA ASP A 100 -8.49 -12.99 10.00
C ASP A 100 -8.58 -11.88 8.94
N SER A 101 -7.46 -11.22 8.64
CA SER A 101 -7.29 -10.21 7.57
C SER A 101 -7.47 -10.75 6.14
N LEU A 102 -7.63 -12.07 5.99
CA LEU A 102 -7.94 -12.77 4.73
C LEU A 102 -9.27 -13.56 4.81
N GLU A 103 -10.03 -13.47 5.92
CA GLU A 103 -11.34 -14.12 6.00
C GLU A 103 -12.32 -13.46 5.02
N GLY A 104 -12.98 -14.27 4.18
CA GLY A 104 -13.88 -13.78 3.15
C GLY A 104 -13.19 -13.30 1.86
N ALA A 105 -11.86 -13.40 1.75
CA ALA A 105 -11.15 -13.02 0.54
C ALA A 105 -11.61 -13.80 -0.71
N SER A 106 -11.80 -13.08 -1.81
CA SER A 106 -12.20 -13.59 -3.11
C SER A 106 -11.13 -13.29 -4.17
N PHE A 107 -10.89 -14.21 -5.11
CA PHE A 107 -9.99 -13.95 -6.23
C PHE A 107 -10.69 -13.21 -7.36
N VAL A 108 -10.00 -12.21 -7.89
CA VAL A 108 -10.37 -11.39 -9.06
C VAL A 108 -9.76 -12.03 -10.30
N GLU A 109 -10.54 -12.24 -11.37
CA GLU A 109 -9.99 -12.67 -12.67
C GLU A 109 -9.52 -11.45 -13.49
N THR A 110 -8.35 -11.59 -14.14
CA THR A 110 -7.66 -10.51 -14.87
C THR A 110 -7.65 -10.69 -16.39
N LEU A 111 -8.03 -11.87 -16.89
CA LEU A 111 -8.15 -12.11 -18.33
C LEU A 111 -9.25 -11.20 -18.93
N PRO A 112 -9.07 -10.69 -20.15
CA PRO A 112 -10.14 -10.02 -20.88
C PRO A 112 -11.27 -10.97 -21.25
N GLU A 113 -12.48 -10.42 -21.28
CA GLU A 113 -13.64 -11.05 -21.89
C GLU A 113 -13.60 -10.84 -23.42
N GLU A 114 -14.41 -11.58 -24.19
CA GLU A 114 -14.52 -11.36 -25.65
C GLU A 114 -15.27 -10.04 -25.91
N PRO A 115 -14.68 -9.03 -26.61
CA PRO A 115 -15.30 -7.71 -26.78
C PRO A 115 -16.67 -7.72 -27.46
N ASN A 116 -17.65 -7.00 -26.88
CA ASN A 116 -18.99 -6.88 -27.45
C ASN A 116 -19.06 -5.80 -28.53
N HIS A 117 -18.54 -6.10 -29.72
CA HIS A 117 -18.50 -5.15 -30.83
C HIS A 117 -19.91 -4.70 -31.31
N PRO A 118 -20.16 -3.40 -31.56
CA PRO A 118 -21.39 -2.96 -32.23
C PRO A 118 -21.57 -3.56 -33.64
N LEU A 119 -22.82 -3.60 -34.12
CA LEU A 119 -23.21 -4.17 -35.42
C LEU A 119 -22.30 -3.80 -36.61
N PRO A 120 -21.99 -2.53 -36.91
CA PRO A 120 -21.12 -2.20 -38.06
C PRO A 120 -19.72 -2.81 -37.95
N TYR A 121 -19.15 -2.94 -36.74
CA TYR A 121 -17.84 -3.54 -36.53
C TYR A 121 -17.90 -5.08 -36.58
N ARG A 122 -18.99 -5.71 -36.11
CA ARG A 122 -19.25 -7.15 -36.30
C ARG A 122 -19.35 -7.54 -37.78
N LEU A 123 -19.88 -6.65 -38.63
CA LEU A 123 -19.89 -6.81 -40.09
C LEU A 123 -18.49 -6.63 -40.71
N ILE A 124 -17.70 -5.64 -40.25
CA ILE A 124 -16.31 -5.42 -40.67
C ILE A 124 -15.41 -6.63 -40.35
N LEU A 125 -15.57 -7.21 -39.16
CA LEU A 125 -14.83 -8.38 -38.68
C LEU A 125 -15.32 -9.71 -39.28
N GLY A 126 -16.47 -9.73 -39.96
CA GLY A 126 -17.07 -10.94 -40.52
C GLY A 126 -17.60 -11.93 -39.47
N ILE A 127 -18.06 -11.42 -38.32
CA ILE A 127 -18.56 -12.20 -37.19
C ILE A 127 -20.02 -12.65 -37.41
N GLU A 128 -20.78 -11.95 -38.26
CA GLU A 128 -22.13 -12.36 -38.68
C GLU A 128 -22.17 -13.11 -40.01
N ASP A 129 -22.92 -14.22 -40.05
CA ASP A 129 -22.99 -15.18 -41.17
C ASP A 129 -24.27 -15.02 -42.01
N ASP A 130 -25.06 -13.95 -41.81
CA ASP A 130 -26.43 -13.83 -42.36
C ASP A 130 -26.82 -12.45 -42.93
N ALA A 131 -27.71 -12.48 -43.92
CA ALA A 131 -28.41 -11.38 -44.61
C ALA A 131 -27.61 -10.26 -45.34
N VAL A 132 -26.56 -9.67 -44.78
CA VAL A 132 -25.81 -8.58 -45.47
C VAL A 132 -24.63 -9.15 -46.27
N SER A 133 -24.79 -9.26 -47.58
CA SER A 133 -23.71 -9.67 -48.49
C SER A 133 -22.62 -8.60 -48.53
N VAL A 134 -21.55 -8.83 -47.76
CA VAL A 134 -20.38 -7.93 -47.66
C VAL A 134 -19.73 -7.68 -49.02
N ASP A 135 -19.95 -8.58 -50.01
CA ASP A 135 -19.59 -8.38 -51.41
C ASP A 135 -20.04 -7.02 -51.97
N ASN A 136 -21.14 -6.44 -51.46
CA ASN A 136 -21.59 -5.11 -51.88
C ASN A 136 -20.70 -3.99 -51.31
N VAL A 137 -20.30 -4.06 -50.04
CA VAL A 137 -19.38 -3.09 -49.40
C VAL A 137 -17.99 -3.17 -50.06
N TRP A 138 -17.51 -4.38 -50.34
CA TRP A 138 -16.28 -4.61 -51.10
C TRP A 138 -16.41 -4.22 -52.59
N GLN A 139 -17.62 -4.07 -53.14
CA GLN A 139 -17.85 -3.53 -54.50
C GLN A 139 -17.92 -2.00 -54.52
N THR A 140 -18.45 -1.33 -53.49
CA THR A 140 -18.35 0.14 -53.34
C THR A 140 -16.91 0.61 -53.16
N LEU A 141 -16.01 -0.22 -52.62
CA LEU A 141 -14.56 0.03 -52.54
C LEU A 141 -13.84 0.22 -53.89
N VAL A 142 -14.54 0.08 -55.02
CA VAL A 142 -14.05 0.44 -56.37
C VAL A 142 -14.32 1.93 -56.71
N ASN A 143 -15.15 2.61 -55.92
CA ASN A 143 -15.67 3.95 -56.16
C ASN A 143 -15.54 4.80 -54.86
N ILE A 144 -14.54 5.68 -54.79
CA ILE A 144 -14.26 6.56 -53.62
C ILE A 144 -15.38 7.61 -53.39
N THR A 145 -16.45 7.55 -54.18
CA THR A 145 -17.60 8.46 -54.18
C THR A 145 -18.84 7.90 -53.50
N ASP A 146 -18.81 6.70 -52.89
CA ASP A 146 -20.04 6.02 -52.47
C ASP A 146 -20.01 5.73 -50.96
N TYR A 147 -21.15 5.86 -50.27
CA TYR A 147 -21.30 5.54 -48.84
C TYR A 147 -22.55 4.70 -48.59
N VAL A 148 -22.58 4.00 -47.47
CA VAL A 148 -23.65 3.05 -47.12
C VAL A 148 -24.37 3.53 -45.86
N ILE A 149 -25.70 3.51 -45.90
CA ILE A 149 -26.56 3.61 -44.72
C ILE A 149 -27.00 2.19 -44.37
N LEU A 150 -26.72 1.76 -43.14
CA LEU A 150 -27.17 0.51 -42.54
C LEU A 150 -28.29 0.82 -41.55
N THR A 151 -29.38 0.05 -41.58
CA THR A 151 -30.45 0.13 -40.57
C THR A 151 -30.71 -1.24 -39.96
N GLU A 152 -30.90 -1.29 -38.65
CA GLU A 152 -31.45 -2.44 -37.93
C GLU A 152 -32.62 -1.97 -37.07
N TYR A 153 -33.83 -2.44 -37.38
CA TYR A 153 -35.04 -2.19 -36.61
C TYR A 153 -35.43 -3.46 -35.85
N THR A 154 -35.72 -3.33 -34.56
CA THR A 154 -36.19 -4.43 -33.69
C THR A 154 -37.55 -4.08 -33.09
N ASP A 155 -38.51 -4.99 -33.19
CA ASP A 155 -39.84 -4.85 -32.58
C ASP A 155 -39.94 -5.46 -31.18
N LEU A 156 -41.01 -5.10 -30.45
CA LEU A 156 -41.30 -5.58 -29.09
C LEU A 156 -41.62 -7.09 -28.98
N ASP A 157 -41.83 -7.80 -30.09
CA ASP A 157 -41.96 -9.27 -30.14
C ASP A 157 -40.59 -9.95 -30.40
N GLY A 158 -39.52 -9.17 -30.64
CA GLY A 158 -38.15 -9.63 -30.87
C GLY A 158 -37.84 -10.00 -32.33
N ASN A 159 -38.62 -9.49 -33.30
CA ASN A 159 -38.30 -9.64 -34.72
C ASN A 159 -37.36 -8.51 -35.16
N VAL A 160 -36.33 -8.87 -35.96
CA VAL A 160 -35.32 -7.93 -36.46
C VAL A 160 -35.45 -7.77 -37.98
N VAL A 161 -35.49 -6.53 -38.45
CA VAL A 161 -35.46 -6.13 -39.86
C VAL A 161 -34.17 -5.36 -40.13
N ARG A 162 -33.49 -5.67 -41.25
CA ARG A 162 -32.21 -5.04 -41.64
C ARG A 162 -32.29 -4.45 -43.03
N GLY A 163 -31.96 -3.17 -43.17
CA GLY A 163 -31.89 -2.43 -44.42
C GLY A 163 -30.48 -1.98 -44.77
N THR A 164 -30.21 -1.82 -46.08
CA THR A 164 -28.97 -1.19 -46.57
C THR A 164 -29.27 -0.33 -47.81
N GLU A 165 -28.94 0.96 -47.75
CA GLU A 165 -28.98 1.86 -48.90
C GLU A 165 -27.56 2.27 -49.30
N VAL A 166 -27.26 2.23 -50.60
CA VAL A 166 -25.97 2.68 -51.16
C VAL A 166 -26.17 4.02 -51.85
N VAL A 167 -25.60 5.07 -51.25
CA VAL A 167 -25.66 6.45 -51.74
C VAL A 167 -24.46 6.74 -52.63
N THR A 168 -24.69 7.33 -53.80
CA THR A 168 -23.63 7.73 -54.74
C THR A 168 -23.48 9.25 -54.75
N PHE A 169 -22.30 9.75 -54.35
CA PHE A 169 -21.96 11.17 -54.15
C PHE A 169 -21.71 11.86 -55.51
N THR A 170 -22.76 11.89 -56.33
CA THR A 170 -22.72 12.28 -57.76
C THR A 170 -22.74 13.79 -58.00
N ALA A 171 -22.61 14.60 -56.95
CA ALA A 171 -22.54 16.06 -57.00
C ALA A 171 -21.14 16.56 -56.62
N ASN A 172 -20.61 17.55 -57.36
CA ASN A 172 -19.39 18.24 -56.97
C ASN A 172 -19.52 18.78 -55.54
N PHE A 173 -18.47 18.68 -54.70
CA PHE A 173 -18.43 19.15 -53.31
C PHE A 173 -18.99 20.57 -53.06
N LEU A 174 -18.93 21.45 -54.07
CA LEU A 174 -19.60 22.76 -54.09
C LEU A 174 -21.13 22.71 -53.82
N SER A 175 -21.79 21.55 -53.92
CA SER A 175 -23.19 21.37 -53.51
C SER A 175 -23.37 21.24 -52.00
N LEU A 176 -22.35 20.81 -51.27
CA LEU A 176 -22.36 20.67 -49.80
C LEU A 176 -22.21 22.05 -49.16
N LEU A 177 -21.43 22.92 -49.79
CA LEU A 177 -21.30 24.34 -49.43
C LEU A 177 -22.51 25.19 -49.87
N ASN A 178 -23.56 24.59 -50.45
CA ASN A 178 -24.71 25.30 -51.01
C ASN A 178 -25.89 25.38 -50.04
N LEU A 179 -25.91 26.44 -49.23
CA LEU A 179 -26.95 26.83 -48.24
C LEU A 179 -28.39 27.04 -48.78
N GLN A 180 -28.75 26.47 -49.94
CA GLN A 180 -30.07 26.60 -50.60
C GLN A 180 -30.67 25.27 -51.08
N THR A 181 -29.92 24.17 -50.99
CA THR A 181 -30.41 22.82 -51.29
C THR A 181 -29.82 21.88 -50.28
N ASP A 182 -30.66 21.14 -49.56
CA ASP A 182 -30.22 20.01 -48.78
C ASP A 182 -30.01 18.80 -49.72
N PRO A 183 -28.77 18.34 -50.02
CA PRO A 183 -28.51 17.40 -51.10
C PRO A 183 -28.01 16.03 -50.63
N LEU A 184 -27.91 15.79 -49.31
CA LEU A 184 -27.36 14.58 -48.67
C LEU A 184 -28.29 13.98 -47.60
N SER A 185 -29.58 14.34 -47.63
CA SER A 185 -30.58 13.82 -46.68
C SER A 185 -31.44 12.77 -47.35
N HIS A 186 -31.12 11.49 -47.08
CA HIS A 186 -31.64 10.32 -47.78
C HIS A 186 -32.82 9.69 -47.04
N ALA A 187 -33.92 9.42 -47.75
CA ALA A 187 -35.14 8.87 -47.17
C ALA A 187 -35.10 7.33 -47.16
N VAL A 188 -35.09 6.71 -45.99
CA VAL A 188 -34.92 5.26 -45.79
C VAL A 188 -36.21 4.63 -45.24
N ASP A 189 -36.55 3.47 -45.79
CA ASP A 189 -37.62 2.54 -45.34
C ASP A 189 -36.98 1.58 -44.30
N ILE A 190 -37.56 1.47 -43.09
CA ILE A 190 -36.93 0.71 -41.98
C ILE A 190 -37.60 -0.64 -41.69
N ASP A 191 -38.88 -0.84 -42.03
CA ASP A 191 -39.60 -2.10 -41.79
C ASP A 191 -39.85 -2.94 -43.08
N ASN A 192 -39.56 -2.36 -44.25
CA ASN A 192 -39.70 -2.94 -45.60
C ASN A 192 -41.17 -3.15 -46.05
N ASP A 193 -42.09 -2.29 -45.58
CA ASP A 193 -43.46 -2.10 -46.10
C ASP A 193 -43.45 -1.52 -47.54
N GLY A 194 -42.58 -0.55 -47.80
CA GLY A 194 -42.39 0.10 -49.11
C GLY A 194 -42.78 1.58 -49.23
N ASP A 195 -43.29 2.23 -48.16
CA ASP A 195 -43.19 3.68 -47.96
C ASP A 195 -41.92 4.02 -47.12
N ASN A 196 -41.47 5.28 -47.08
CA ASN A 196 -40.21 5.69 -46.42
C ASN A 196 -40.45 6.36 -45.05
N ASP A 197 -39.61 6.03 -44.07
CA ASP A 197 -39.79 6.37 -42.66
C ASP A 197 -38.91 7.49 -42.13
N ILE A 198 -37.59 7.32 -42.25
CA ILE A 198 -36.59 8.23 -41.72
C ILE A 198 -35.86 8.97 -42.83
N GLN A 199 -35.27 10.10 -42.48
CA GLN A 199 -34.35 10.85 -43.31
C GLN A 199 -32.99 10.89 -42.61
N VAL A 200 -31.96 10.35 -43.26
CA VAL A 200 -30.59 10.28 -42.75
C VAL A 200 -29.74 11.31 -43.48
N GLY A 201 -29.28 12.33 -42.76
CA GLY A 201 -28.51 13.46 -43.28
C GLY A 201 -27.02 13.36 -42.96
N LEU A 202 -26.19 13.89 -43.86
CA LEU A 202 -24.80 14.23 -43.58
C LEU A 202 -24.49 15.61 -44.16
N SER A 203 -23.92 16.50 -43.38
CA SER A 203 -23.60 17.87 -43.80
C SER A 203 -22.24 18.34 -43.28
N VAL A 204 -21.65 19.35 -43.93
CA VAL A 204 -20.35 19.92 -43.55
C VAL A 204 -20.44 21.44 -43.52
N SER A 205 -20.21 22.02 -42.35
CA SER A 205 -19.99 23.45 -42.14
C SER A 205 -18.49 23.76 -42.23
N LEU A 206 -18.15 25.00 -42.59
CA LEU A 206 -16.77 25.54 -42.55
C LEU A 206 -16.63 26.73 -41.59
N GLY A 207 -17.63 26.94 -40.73
CA GLY A 207 -17.69 28.05 -39.79
C GLY A 207 -17.93 29.41 -40.45
N ASN A 208 -17.65 30.50 -39.73
CA ASN A 208 -17.68 31.84 -40.28
C ASN A 208 -16.34 32.14 -40.99
N ILE A 209 -16.38 32.24 -42.33
CA ILE A 209 -15.22 32.64 -43.15
C ILE A 209 -15.29 34.14 -43.46
N GLY A 210 -14.33 34.90 -42.94
CA GLY A 210 -14.19 36.35 -43.10
C GLY A 210 -12.75 36.80 -43.32
N LEU A 211 -12.49 38.09 -43.11
CA LEU A 211 -11.12 38.66 -43.17
C LEU A 211 -10.33 38.44 -41.87
N GLU A 212 -10.99 37.99 -40.80
CA GLU A 212 -10.37 37.64 -39.51
C GLU A 212 -9.70 36.26 -39.51
N ASN A 213 -10.07 35.41 -40.49
CA ASN A 213 -9.48 34.09 -40.73
C ASN A 213 -8.09 34.14 -41.40
N ILE A 214 -7.58 35.33 -41.76
CA ILE A 214 -6.34 35.50 -42.52
C ILE A 214 -5.30 36.21 -41.67
N ASP A 215 -4.22 35.53 -41.31
CA ASP A 215 -3.01 36.21 -40.87
C ASP A 215 -2.22 36.72 -42.08
N ILE A 216 -2.15 38.05 -42.18
CA ILE A 216 -1.49 38.78 -43.25
C ILE A 216 0.04 38.83 -43.04
N GLU A 217 0.54 38.59 -41.82
CA GLU A 217 1.97 38.61 -41.49
C GLU A 217 2.66 37.26 -41.75
N THR A 218 2.05 36.11 -41.39
CA THR A 218 2.53 34.78 -41.81
C THR A 218 2.07 34.38 -43.22
N GLY A 219 0.93 34.90 -43.69
CA GLY A 219 0.31 34.49 -44.95
C GLY A 219 -0.58 33.24 -44.82
N THR A 220 -1.14 33.02 -43.64
CA THR A 220 -1.94 31.85 -43.26
C THR A 220 -3.43 32.14 -43.33
N LEU A 221 -4.23 31.15 -43.75
CA LEU A 221 -5.70 31.12 -43.69
C LEU A 221 -6.12 30.00 -42.74
N TRP A 222 -7.10 30.21 -41.87
CA TRP A 222 -7.69 29.13 -41.06
C TRP A 222 -9.21 29.04 -41.19
N ILE A 223 -9.77 27.83 -41.12
CA ILE A 223 -11.22 27.58 -41.14
C ILE A 223 -11.61 26.62 -40.00
N GLN A 224 -12.86 26.67 -39.54
CA GLN A 224 -13.40 25.85 -38.46
C GLN A 224 -14.46 24.88 -39.03
N PRO A 225 -14.07 23.67 -39.47
CA PRO A 225 -15.02 22.72 -40.04
C PRO A 225 -15.81 21.98 -38.96
N SER A 226 -17.06 21.64 -39.27
CA SER A 226 -17.82 20.65 -38.50
C SER A 226 -18.63 19.75 -39.42
N VAL A 227 -18.65 18.46 -39.10
CA VAL A 227 -19.50 17.46 -39.75
C VAL A 227 -20.73 17.26 -38.88
N SER A 228 -21.93 17.29 -39.46
CA SER A 228 -23.17 16.98 -38.74
C SER A 228 -23.92 15.85 -39.43
N TYR A 229 -24.18 14.80 -38.68
CA TYR A 229 -25.04 13.67 -39.02
C TYR A 229 -26.43 13.89 -38.41
N THR A 230 -27.51 13.60 -39.14
CA THR A 230 -28.88 13.72 -38.62
C THR A 230 -29.72 12.49 -38.94
N VAL A 231 -30.73 12.21 -38.12
CA VAL A 231 -31.68 11.12 -38.30
C VAL A 231 -33.07 11.60 -37.87
N ASP A 232 -33.96 11.82 -38.83
CA ASP A 232 -35.22 12.54 -38.59
C ASP A 232 -36.40 11.77 -39.20
N VAL A 233 -37.48 11.51 -38.45
CA VAL A 233 -38.68 10.88 -39.04
C VAL A 233 -39.39 11.83 -40.00
N LEU A 234 -39.67 11.31 -41.19
CA LEU A 234 -40.36 12.03 -42.26
C LEU A 234 -41.78 12.43 -41.85
N ASP A 235 -42.21 13.61 -42.28
CA ASP A 235 -43.59 14.14 -42.20
C ASP A 235 -44.68 13.12 -42.62
N SER A 236 -44.33 12.09 -43.41
CA SER A 236 -45.20 10.99 -43.84
C SER A 236 -45.33 9.84 -42.82
N SER A 237 -44.30 9.53 -42.04
CA SER A 237 -44.23 8.35 -41.14
C SER A 237 -44.50 8.68 -39.67
N GLN A 238 -44.59 9.97 -39.27
CA GLN A 238 -44.96 10.41 -37.91
C GLN A 238 -46.27 9.81 -37.32
N THR A 239 -47.09 9.11 -38.12
CA THR A 239 -48.29 8.41 -37.64
C THR A 239 -48.34 6.95 -38.09
N ASP A 240 -47.21 6.34 -38.44
CA ASP A 240 -47.16 4.91 -38.77
C ASP A 240 -47.13 4.02 -37.51
N SER A 241 -47.60 2.79 -37.68
CA SER A 241 -47.57 1.70 -36.72
C SER A 241 -46.17 1.26 -36.29
N VAL A 242 -45.14 1.41 -37.14
CA VAL A 242 -43.77 1.01 -36.80
C VAL A 242 -43.29 1.63 -35.48
N TRP A 243 -43.72 2.86 -35.16
CA TRP A 243 -43.38 3.56 -33.93
C TRP A 243 -44.18 3.14 -32.69
N GLU A 244 -45.31 2.44 -32.83
CA GLU A 244 -46.07 1.87 -31.69
C GLU A 244 -45.46 0.55 -31.21
N ASP A 245 -44.86 -0.25 -32.11
CA ASP A 245 -44.31 -1.59 -31.83
C ASP A 245 -42.76 -1.62 -31.74
N MET A 246 -42.07 -0.47 -31.79
CA MET A 246 -40.60 -0.38 -31.78
C MET A 246 -39.98 -0.66 -30.41
N ASP A 247 -38.97 -1.54 -30.38
CA ASP A 247 -38.05 -1.69 -29.26
C ASP A 247 -36.77 -0.86 -29.46
N SER A 248 -36.03 -1.06 -30.55
CA SER A 248 -34.92 -0.15 -30.89
C SER A 248 -34.66 -0.06 -32.39
N LEU A 249 -34.16 1.12 -32.81
CA LEU A 249 -33.71 1.40 -34.16
C LEU A 249 -32.23 1.79 -34.11
N GLN A 250 -31.38 1.05 -34.81
CA GLN A 250 -29.98 1.39 -35.07
C GLN A 250 -29.85 1.93 -36.50
N VAL A 251 -29.09 3.01 -36.66
CA VAL A 251 -28.77 3.63 -37.95
C VAL A 251 -27.27 3.93 -37.96
N SER A 252 -26.54 3.29 -38.89
CA SER A 252 -25.09 3.49 -39.06
C SER A 252 -24.78 4.05 -40.45
N LEU A 253 -23.85 5.00 -40.52
CA LEU A 253 -23.29 5.53 -41.77
C LEU A 253 -21.85 5.02 -41.91
N ILE A 254 -21.61 4.24 -42.97
CA ILE A 254 -20.31 3.60 -43.25
C ILE A 254 -19.73 4.19 -44.53
N LYS A 255 -18.50 4.73 -44.46
CA LYS A 255 -17.78 5.32 -45.59
C LYS A 255 -16.39 4.72 -45.72
N SER A 256 -16.03 4.24 -46.92
CA SER A 256 -14.70 3.72 -47.24
C SER A 256 -13.86 4.70 -48.05
N PHE A 257 -12.55 4.74 -47.81
CA PHE A 257 -11.57 5.54 -48.54
C PHE A 257 -10.27 4.75 -48.75
N ALA A 258 -9.50 5.06 -49.79
CA ALA A 258 -8.32 4.28 -50.16
C ALA A 258 -7.26 5.12 -50.88
N TYR A 259 -5.99 4.88 -50.53
CA TYR A 259 -4.83 5.56 -51.10
C TYR A 259 -4.34 4.87 -52.37
N SER A 260 -3.83 5.66 -53.32
CA SER A 260 -3.19 5.16 -54.54
C SER A 260 -1.67 5.17 -54.40
N SER A 261 -1.03 4.01 -54.56
CA SER A 261 0.44 3.94 -54.65
C SER A 261 0.97 4.84 -55.79
N PRO A 262 2.11 5.56 -55.60
CA PRO A 262 2.69 6.46 -56.62
C PRO A 262 2.99 5.80 -57.99
N ASP A 263 3.14 4.48 -58.05
CA ASP A 263 3.35 3.73 -59.29
C ASP A 263 2.03 3.33 -60.03
N SER A 264 0.84 3.60 -59.46
CA SER A 264 -0.43 3.18 -60.04
C SER A 264 -0.87 4.02 -61.25
N VAL A 265 -0.88 3.39 -62.43
CA VAL A 265 -1.10 4.04 -63.74
C VAL A 265 -2.54 4.54 -63.96
N LEU A 266 -3.48 4.24 -63.06
CA LEU A 266 -4.91 4.56 -63.23
C LEU A 266 -5.61 5.11 -61.96
N ALA A 267 -4.88 5.38 -60.86
CA ALA A 267 -5.48 5.73 -59.56
C ALA A 267 -6.55 4.72 -59.10
N LEU A 268 -6.31 3.44 -59.36
CA LEU A 268 -7.05 2.34 -58.74
C LEU A 268 -6.33 2.02 -57.42
N GLY A 269 -7.09 1.69 -56.37
CA GLY A 269 -6.61 1.67 -54.97
C GLY A 269 -5.62 0.55 -54.65
N ASP A 270 -4.39 0.64 -55.15
CA ASP A 270 -3.29 -0.30 -54.90
C ASP A 270 -2.55 -0.04 -53.56
N GLY A 271 -2.97 0.97 -52.77
CA GLY A 271 -2.43 1.29 -51.44
C GLY A 271 -3.36 0.88 -50.29
N GLU A 272 -3.08 1.41 -49.09
CA GLU A 272 -3.92 1.23 -47.88
C GLU A 272 -5.38 1.66 -48.10
N SER A 273 -6.29 1.11 -47.31
CA SER A 273 -7.69 1.52 -47.29
C SER A 273 -8.26 1.56 -45.88
N TYR A 274 -9.20 2.47 -45.67
CA TYR A 274 -9.79 2.78 -44.39
C TYR A 274 -11.31 2.72 -44.50
N ILE A 275 -11.97 2.36 -43.41
CA ILE A 275 -13.42 2.51 -43.23
C ILE A 275 -13.62 3.43 -42.03
N TRP A 276 -14.50 4.41 -42.16
CA TRP A 276 -15.00 5.26 -41.08
C TRP A 276 -16.49 4.97 -40.85
N VAL A 277 -16.89 4.96 -39.58
CA VAL A 277 -18.23 4.62 -39.11
C VAL A 277 -18.73 5.71 -38.19
N ILE A 278 -19.93 6.22 -38.48
CA ILE A 278 -20.83 6.78 -37.48
C ILE A 278 -21.90 5.73 -37.19
N ASP A 279 -22.23 5.54 -35.92
CA ASP A 279 -23.33 4.68 -35.49
C ASP A 279 -24.26 5.44 -34.54
N SER A 280 -25.54 5.06 -34.52
CA SER A 280 -26.53 5.63 -33.61
C SER A 280 -27.62 4.61 -33.30
N ARG A 281 -28.11 4.58 -32.05
CA ARG A 281 -29.20 3.68 -31.63
C ARG A 281 -30.19 4.44 -30.76
N PHE A 282 -31.48 4.27 -31.07
CA PHE A 282 -32.59 5.00 -30.46
C PHE A 282 -33.59 4.03 -29.82
N SER A 283 -33.99 4.32 -28.57
CA SER A 283 -35.13 3.64 -27.92
C SER A 283 -36.50 4.22 -28.28
N THR A 284 -36.52 5.40 -28.89
CA THR A 284 -37.70 6.23 -29.19
C THR A 284 -37.62 6.78 -30.60
N MET A 285 -38.77 7.17 -31.16
CA MET A 285 -38.89 7.72 -32.51
C MET A 285 -37.94 8.93 -32.71
N PRO A 286 -37.03 8.92 -33.70
CA PRO A 286 -36.06 10.00 -33.85
C PRO A 286 -36.68 11.28 -34.44
N GLN A 287 -36.45 12.41 -33.76
CA GLN A 287 -37.08 13.71 -34.03
C GLN A 287 -36.05 14.83 -33.82
N ASP A 288 -35.74 15.58 -34.88
CA ASP A 288 -34.74 16.66 -34.90
C ASP A 288 -33.38 16.23 -34.27
N PHE A 289 -32.95 14.99 -34.51
CA PHE A 289 -31.71 14.45 -33.91
C PHE A 289 -30.49 14.87 -34.72
N SER A 290 -29.46 15.38 -34.04
CA SER A 290 -28.16 15.62 -34.68
C SER A 290 -26.97 15.24 -33.81
N LEU A 291 -25.99 14.60 -34.46
CA LEU A 291 -24.64 14.38 -33.94
C LEU A 291 -23.68 15.27 -34.74
N SER A 292 -23.19 16.32 -34.09
CA SER A 292 -22.20 17.25 -34.65
C SER A 292 -20.81 16.95 -34.10
N VAL A 293 -19.86 16.71 -35.00
CA VAL A 293 -18.42 16.55 -34.70
C VAL A 293 -17.67 17.75 -35.30
N GLY A 294 -17.22 18.66 -34.44
CA GLY A 294 -16.50 19.88 -34.81
C GLY A 294 -14.99 19.78 -34.56
N ILE A 295 -14.20 20.38 -35.44
CA ILE A 295 -12.74 20.55 -35.32
C ILE A 295 -12.41 22.05 -35.36
N GLU A 296 -11.50 22.52 -34.52
CA GLU A 296 -11.44 23.95 -34.22
C GLU A 296 -10.78 24.80 -35.30
N ARG A 297 -9.58 24.44 -35.76
CA ARG A 297 -8.91 25.16 -36.87
C ARG A 297 -8.12 24.23 -37.77
N VAL A 298 -8.34 24.39 -39.07
CA VAL A 298 -7.50 23.83 -40.14
C VAL A 298 -6.75 24.97 -40.79
N PHE A 299 -5.41 24.94 -40.73
CA PHE A 299 -4.52 26.00 -41.18
C PHE A 299 -3.95 25.71 -42.57
N PHE A 300 -3.98 26.71 -43.45
CA PHE A 300 -3.48 26.67 -44.82
C PHE A 300 -2.48 27.80 -45.09
N ASN A 301 -1.36 27.48 -45.73
CA ASN A 301 -0.46 28.47 -46.29
C ASN A 301 -1.04 29.03 -47.60
N ALA A 302 -1.21 30.35 -47.67
CA ALA A 302 -1.72 31.08 -48.83
C ALA A 302 -0.71 32.11 -49.39
N SER A 303 0.57 32.00 -49.00
CA SER A 303 1.63 32.99 -49.27
C SER A 303 1.87 33.29 -50.76
N ALA A 304 1.53 32.37 -51.66
CA ALA A 304 1.62 32.58 -53.11
C ALA A 304 0.49 33.44 -53.69
N VAL A 305 -0.63 33.61 -52.98
CA VAL A 305 -1.94 34.03 -53.55
C VAL A 305 -2.47 35.34 -52.94
N LEU A 306 -1.76 35.97 -51.99
CA LEU A 306 -2.25 37.05 -51.11
C LEU A 306 -2.99 38.25 -51.78
N GLN A 307 -2.76 38.56 -53.06
CA GLN A 307 -3.53 39.60 -53.79
C GLN A 307 -4.80 39.08 -54.46
N ASP A 308 -4.84 37.82 -54.88
CA ASP A 308 -6.03 37.19 -55.45
C ASP A 308 -6.91 36.57 -54.35
N LEU A 309 -6.35 36.11 -53.21
CA LEU A 309 -7.08 35.51 -52.09
C LEU A 309 -8.28 36.36 -51.60
N ILE A 310 -8.12 37.68 -51.59
CA ILE A 310 -9.17 38.64 -51.18
C ILE A 310 -10.33 38.70 -52.20
N GLN A 311 -10.09 38.35 -53.48
CA GLN A 311 -11.14 38.07 -54.46
C GLN A 311 -11.61 36.61 -54.37
N SER A 312 -10.71 35.66 -54.14
CA SER A 312 -11.02 34.24 -54.02
C SER A 312 -12.02 33.98 -52.91
N ILE A 313 -11.93 34.64 -51.74
CA ILE A 313 -12.91 34.47 -50.65
C ILE A 313 -14.32 34.96 -51.04
N VAL A 314 -14.44 35.95 -51.93
CA VAL A 314 -15.73 36.34 -52.53
C VAL A 314 -16.21 35.30 -53.56
N ASN A 315 -15.29 34.51 -54.13
CA ASN A 315 -15.53 33.49 -55.14
C ASN A 315 -15.52 32.03 -54.61
N ILE A 316 -15.21 31.77 -53.33
CA ILE A 316 -15.34 30.45 -52.70
C ILE A 316 -16.80 29.98 -52.77
N PHE A 317 -17.73 30.93 -52.64
CA PHE A 317 -19.17 30.75 -52.84
C PHE A 317 -19.58 30.78 -54.34
N SER A 318 -18.66 30.46 -55.26
CA SER A 318 -18.89 30.46 -56.71
C SER A 318 -18.22 29.27 -57.40
N SER A 319 -18.78 28.80 -58.51
CA SER A 319 -18.39 27.55 -59.16
C SER A 319 -17.10 27.60 -60.00
N ASP A 320 -16.28 28.63 -59.84
CA ASP A 320 -15.04 28.87 -60.61
C ASP A 320 -13.76 28.81 -59.73
N PHE A 321 -13.86 28.37 -58.46
CA PHE A 321 -12.70 28.14 -57.58
C PHE A 321 -12.10 26.73 -57.80
N ASP A 322 -10.79 26.63 -57.98
CA ASP A 322 -10.08 25.38 -58.31
C ASP A 322 -9.05 24.91 -57.26
N GLY A 323 -9.04 25.53 -56.08
CA GLY A 323 -8.13 25.18 -54.97
C GLY A 323 -6.63 25.46 -55.20
N SER A 324 -6.22 25.88 -56.40
CA SER A 324 -4.80 25.90 -56.77
C SER A 324 -4.00 26.98 -56.04
N GLY A 325 -3.17 26.56 -55.07
CA GLY A 325 -2.26 27.44 -54.32
C GLY A 325 -2.55 27.61 -52.83
N LEU A 326 -3.46 26.82 -52.25
CA LEU A 326 -3.51 26.58 -50.80
C LEU A 326 -2.84 25.24 -50.49
N THR A 327 -2.04 25.19 -49.41
CA THR A 327 -1.48 23.94 -48.87
C THR A 327 -1.80 23.85 -47.38
N LEU A 328 -2.28 22.69 -46.92
CA LEU A 328 -2.44 22.39 -45.50
C LEU A 328 -1.08 22.56 -44.78
N ILE A 329 -1.07 23.13 -43.58
CA ILE A 329 0.13 23.26 -42.72
C ILE A 329 -0.10 22.84 -41.27
N GLY A 330 -1.35 22.57 -40.87
CA GLY A 330 -1.63 21.88 -39.61
C GLY A 330 -3.09 22.02 -39.17
N ILE A 331 -3.45 21.27 -38.13
CA ILE A 331 -4.80 21.19 -37.58
C ILE A 331 -4.74 21.24 -36.05
N THR A 332 -5.72 21.89 -35.40
CA THR A 332 -5.86 21.92 -33.95
C THR A 332 -7.22 21.39 -33.49
N ALA A 333 -7.16 20.68 -32.36
CA ALA A 333 -8.27 20.45 -31.45
C ALA A 333 -8.79 21.80 -30.87
N PRO A 334 -9.80 21.86 -29.98
CA PRO A 334 -10.65 20.78 -29.50
C PRO A 334 -11.44 20.09 -30.60
N TYR A 335 -11.84 18.88 -30.28
CA TYR A 335 -12.87 18.11 -30.95
C TYR A 335 -14.14 18.24 -30.12
N SER A 336 -15.23 18.76 -30.70
CA SER A 336 -16.52 18.88 -30.01
C SER A 336 -17.52 17.87 -30.57
N ILE A 337 -17.96 16.94 -29.73
CA ILE A 337 -19.06 16.00 -29.98
C ILE A 337 -20.30 16.58 -29.31
N SER A 338 -21.21 17.16 -30.10
CA SER A 338 -22.48 17.71 -29.65
C SER A 338 -23.62 16.80 -30.11
N ILE A 339 -24.50 16.44 -29.19
CA ILE A 339 -25.72 15.66 -29.41
C ILE A 339 -26.91 16.57 -29.13
N ASP A 340 -27.69 16.90 -30.16
CA ASP A 340 -29.03 17.46 -29.99
C ASP A 340 -30.05 16.31 -30.13
N SER A 341 -30.86 16.16 -29.09
CA SER A 341 -31.97 15.21 -29.00
C SER A 341 -33.17 15.87 -28.32
N SER A 342 -33.34 17.19 -28.54
CA SER A 342 -34.21 18.03 -27.73
C SER A 342 -35.71 17.80 -27.90
N GLU A 343 -36.16 17.24 -29.02
CA GLU A 343 -37.54 16.77 -29.24
C GLU A 343 -37.68 15.23 -29.02
N MET A 344 -36.62 14.54 -28.59
CA MET A 344 -36.61 13.11 -28.20
C MET A 344 -36.56 12.89 -26.68
N ASP A 345 -36.77 13.93 -25.88
CA ASP A 345 -36.34 14.00 -24.48
C ASP A 345 -37.04 13.06 -23.49
N SER A 346 -38.09 12.34 -23.91
CA SER A 346 -38.95 11.50 -23.07
C SER A 346 -38.76 10.00 -23.29
N CYS A 347 -38.62 9.23 -22.21
CA CYS A 347 -38.53 7.76 -22.25
C CYS A 347 -39.85 7.11 -22.72
N PRO A 348 -39.79 5.89 -23.32
CA PRO A 348 -40.98 5.17 -23.76
C PRO A 348 -41.78 4.58 -22.58
N ASP A 349 -43.08 4.34 -22.78
CA ASP A 349 -44.04 3.85 -21.76
C ASP A 349 -43.67 2.51 -21.09
N ARG A 350 -42.71 1.75 -21.66
CA ARG A 350 -42.17 0.49 -21.10
C ARG A 350 -41.07 0.69 -20.06
N TYR A 351 -40.32 1.80 -20.14
CA TYR A 351 -39.18 2.08 -19.28
C TYR A 351 -39.60 2.24 -17.80
N SER A 352 -38.81 1.65 -16.90
CA SER A 352 -38.93 1.83 -15.45
C SER A 352 -37.60 2.29 -14.87
N PRO A 353 -37.56 3.33 -14.02
CA PRO A 353 -36.32 3.74 -13.34
C PRO A 353 -35.65 2.65 -12.47
N GLU A 354 -36.38 1.60 -12.10
CA GLU A 354 -35.80 0.43 -11.43
C GLU A 354 -34.76 -0.31 -12.31
N GLN A 355 -34.80 -0.15 -13.64
CA GLN A 355 -33.85 -0.77 -14.57
C GLN A 355 -32.40 -0.32 -14.35
N LEU A 356 -32.19 0.97 -14.02
CA LEU A 356 -30.87 1.58 -13.78
C LEU A 356 -30.07 0.90 -12.65
N LEU A 357 -30.75 0.14 -11.79
CA LEU A 357 -30.18 -0.54 -10.62
C LEU A 357 -29.87 -2.03 -10.87
N PHE A 358 -30.38 -2.63 -11.95
CA PHE A 358 -30.41 -4.09 -12.11
C PHE A 358 -30.13 -4.61 -13.54
N LEU A 359 -30.18 -3.77 -14.56
CA LEU A 359 -29.92 -4.16 -15.96
C LEU A 359 -28.58 -3.57 -16.46
N PRO A 360 -27.86 -4.25 -17.36
CA PRO A 360 -26.71 -3.66 -18.06
C PRO A 360 -27.15 -2.53 -19.00
N PRO A 361 -26.26 -1.58 -19.37
CA PRO A 361 -26.61 -0.41 -20.19
C PRO A 361 -27.34 -0.72 -21.51
N GLU A 362 -27.00 -1.83 -22.16
CA GLU A 362 -27.60 -2.29 -23.42
C GLU A 362 -29.07 -2.75 -23.29
N GLU A 363 -29.50 -3.18 -22.09
CA GLU A 363 -30.86 -3.66 -21.77
C GLU A 363 -31.78 -2.55 -21.20
N ILE A 364 -31.30 -1.31 -21.07
CA ILE A 364 -32.11 -0.21 -20.52
C ILE A 364 -33.00 0.40 -21.61
N ASP A 365 -34.32 0.27 -21.45
CA ASP A 365 -35.40 0.68 -22.38
C ASP A 365 -35.41 2.16 -22.81
N CYS A 366 -34.58 3.01 -22.21
CA CYS A 366 -34.52 4.44 -22.50
C CYS A 366 -33.08 4.90 -22.68
N GLY A 367 -32.78 5.51 -23.82
CA GLY A 367 -31.53 6.21 -24.09
C GLY A 367 -31.29 6.49 -25.56
N VAL A 368 -30.21 7.22 -25.83
CA VAL A 368 -29.63 7.38 -27.16
C VAL A 368 -28.17 6.96 -27.09
N THR A 369 -27.77 6.03 -27.94
CA THR A 369 -26.37 5.64 -28.15
C THR A 369 -25.84 6.36 -29.37
N VAL A 370 -24.62 6.88 -29.31
CA VAL A 370 -23.84 7.32 -30.49
C VAL A 370 -22.49 6.64 -30.49
N GLY A 371 -22.05 6.18 -31.67
CA GLY A 371 -20.78 5.50 -31.87
C GLY A 371 -19.95 6.16 -32.98
N LEU A 372 -18.64 6.22 -32.81
CA LEU A 372 -17.69 6.75 -33.78
C LEU A 372 -16.44 5.86 -33.82
N GLY A 373 -15.92 5.55 -35.00
CA GLY A 373 -14.73 4.71 -35.11
C GLY A 373 -14.25 4.46 -36.53
N TYR A 374 -13.20 3.66 -36.65
CA TYR A 374 -12.52 3.35 -37.91
C TYR A 374 -11.94 1.94 -37.95
N ALA A 375 -11.60 1.50 -39.16
CA ALA A 375 -10.78 0.31 -39.42
C ALA A 375 -9.76 0.59 -40.54
N ARG A 376 -8.46 0.34 -40.28
CA ARG A 376 -7.36 0.45 -41.25
C ARG A 376 -7.01 -0.93 -41.81
N PHE A 377 -6.84 -1.01 -43.12
CA PHE A 377 -6.52 -2.23 -43.84
C PHE A 377 -5.26 -2.11 -44.69
N SER A 378 -4.54 -3.24 -44.79
CA SER A 378 -3.36 -3.40 -45.62
C SER A 378 -3.59 -2.98 -47.09
N PRO A 379 -2.51 -2.63 -47.81
CA PRO A 379 -2.49 -2.71 -49.26
C PRO A 379 -2.91 -4.12 -49.74
N PRO A 380 -3.53 -4.24 -50.94
CA PRO A 380 -4.09 -5.50 -51.40
C PRO A 380 -3.00 -6.49 -51.84
N SER A 381 -3.07 -7.73 -51.34
CA SER A 381 -2.12 -8.81 -51.67
C SER A 381 -2.85 -10.00 -52.28
N ASP A 382 -2.48 -10.37 -53.53
CA ASP A 382 -3.19 -11.32 -54.41
C ASP A 382 -4.70 -11.04 -54.66
N GLY A 383 -5.24 -9.96 -54.09
CA GLY A 383 -6.64 -9.51 -54.21
C GLY A 383 -7.33 -9.30 -52.87
N ASP A 384 -6.78 -9.87 -51.79
CA ASP A 384 -7.32 -9.78 -50.44
C ASP A 384 -6.67 -8.60 -49.67
N ARG A 385 -7.40 -8.03 -48.70
CA ARG A 385 -6.89 -7.03 -47.74
C ARG A 385 -6.95 -7.61 -46.34
N GLN A 386 -5.97 -7.29 -45.50
CA GLN A 386 -5.94 -7.70 -44.09
C GLN A 386 -6.30 -6.50 -43.21
N LEU A 387 -7.10 -6.72 -42.16
CA LEU A 387 -7.32 -5.73 -41.11
C LEU A 387 -5.99 -5.54 -40.35
N TRP A 388 -5.62 -4.29 -40.10
CA TRP A 388 -4.39 -3.92 -39.39
C TRP A 388 -4.72 -3.22 -38.07
N GLU A 389 -5.66 -2.27 -38.09
CA GLU A 389 -6.12 -1.53 -36.91
C GLU A 389 -7.65 -1.47 -36.93
N LEU A 390 -8.28 -1.61 -35.77
CA LEU A 390 -9.69 -1.35 -35.52
C LEU A 390 -9.79 -0.53 -34.23
N ALA A 391 -10.52 0.59 -34.23
CA ALA A 391 -10.87 1.25 -32.97
C ALA A 391 -12.21 1.99 -33.05
N TYR A 392 -12.91 2.07 -31.92
CA TYR A 392 -14.14 2.84 -31.79
C TYR A 392 -14.39 3.31 -30.37
N ILE A 393 -15.21 4.35 -30.24
CA ILE A 393 -15.84 4.76 -28.97
C ILE A 393 -17.36 4.82 -29.15
N ASN A 394 -18.09 4.31 -28.17
CA ASN A 394 -19.55 4.45 -28.05
C ASN A 394 -19.89 5.21 -26.77
N LEU A 395 -20.90 6.08 -26.85
CA LEU A 395 -21.44 6.86 -25.75
C LEU A 395 -22.96 6.61 -25.64
N ASP A 396 -23.37 5.97 -24.57
CA ASP A 396 -24.77 5.76 -24.18
C ASP A 396 -25.23 6.89 -23.24
N VAL A 397 -26.20 7.69 -23.67
CA VAL A 397 -26.87 8.68 -22.82
C VAL A 397 -28.13 8.06 -22.21
N LYS A 398 -28.14 7.87 -20.88
CA LYS A 398 -29.23 7.25 -20.13
C LYS A 398 -29.85 8.25 -19.11
N PRO A 399 -31.14 8.11 -18.74
CA PRO A 399 -31.76 8.94 -17.69
C PRO A 399 -31.15 8.67 -16.31
N ASN A 400 -30.99 9.69 -15.46
CA ASN A 400 -30.48 9.53 -14.09
C ASN A 400 -31.61 9.30 -13.04
N GLY A 401 -31.33 8.42 -12.07
CA GLY A 401 -32.09 8.29 -10.82
C GLY A 401 -33.55 7.85 -10.98
N VAL A 402 -34.49 8.80 -10.90
CA VAL A 402 -35.95 8.56 -11.06
C VAL A 402 -36.55 9.37 -12.22
N SER A 403 -35.71 9.87 -13.13
CA SER A 403 -36.14 10.55 -14.34
C SER A 403 -36.81 9.58 -15.31
N SER A 404 -37.84 10.05 -16.03
CA SER A 404 -38.39 9.40 -17.23
C SER A 404 -38.05 10.22 -18.48
N MET A 405 -36.95 10.96 -18.43
CA MET A 405 -36.48 11.87 -19.46
C MET A 405 -34.95 11.84 -19.51
N ILE A 406 -34.40 11.90 -20.72
CA ILE A 406 -32.97 12.12 -21.00
C ILE A 406 -32.70 13.63 -21.13
N PRO A 407 -31.42 14.05 -21.17
CA PRO A 407 -31.06 15.39 -21.67
C PRO A 407 -31.46 15.56 -23.13
N GLY A 408 -31.79 16.79 -23.51
CA GLY A 408 -32.05 17.19 -24.89
C GLY A 408 -30.84 17.83 -25.60
N ASP A 409 -29.85 18.28 -24.83
CA ASP A 409 -28.63 18.94 -25.33
C ASP A 409 -27.46 18.42 -24.48
N VAL A 410 -26.55 17.66 -25.10
CA VAL A 410 -25.32 17.12 -24.51
C VAL A 410 -24.12 17.56 -25.35
N GLU A 411 -23.13 18.15 -24.70
CA GLU A 411 -21.93 18.69 -25.34
C GLU A 411 -20.70 18.10 -24.64
N LEU A 412 -19.97 17.22 -25.34
CA LEU A 412 -18.73 16.59 -24.91
C LEU A 412 -17.58 17.15 -25.76
N VAL A 413 -16.67 17.90 -25.16
CA VAL A 413 -15.54 18.54 -25.86
C VAL A 413 -14.23 17.97 -25.33
N ILE A 414 -13.45 17.34 -26.21
CA ILE A 414 -12.11 16.86 -25.90
C ILE A 414 -11.11 17.84 -26.48
N ARG A 415 -10.43 18.56 -25.60
CA ARG A 415 -9.41 19.56 -25.94
C ARG A 415 -8.03 18.98 -25.70
N THR A 416 -7.11 19.29 -26.59
CA THR A 416 -5.67 19.14 -26.39
C THR A 416 -5.00 20.42 -26.90
N ASP A 417 -3.87 20.80 -26.30
CA ASP A 417 -2.99 21.87 -26.79
C ASP A 417 -1.99 21.36 -27.85
N SER A 418 -2.14 20.11 -28.31
CA SER A 418 -1.45 19.63 -29.50
C SER A 418 -2.00 20.28 -30.78
N SER A 419 -1.07 20.62 -31.67
CA SER A 419 -1.34 20.84 -33.09
C SER A 419 -0.64 19.74 -33.88
N ILE A 420 -1.30 19.23 -34.93
CA ILE A 420 -0.71 18.28 -35.87
C ILE A 420 -0.06 19.10 -37.00
N PRO A 421 1.29 19.14 -37.13
CA PRO A 421 1.96 19.97 -38.12
C PRO A 421 2.11 19.24 -39.46
N ALA A 422 1.63 19.84 -40.55
CA ALA A 422 1.92 19.32 -41.89
C ALA A 422 3.16 20.01 -42.48
N LEU A 423 4.24 19.23 -42.70
CA LEU A 423 5.50 19.64 -43.34
C LEU A 423 6.13 20.93 -42.79
N GLY A 424 6.46 20.93 -41.49
CA GLY A 424 7.11 22.08 -40.83
C GLY A 424 6.14 23.20 -40.43
N GLY A 425 4.95 22.79 -39.96
CA GLY A 425 3.88 23.66 -39.49
C GLY A 425 4.08 24.25 -38.09
N ILE A 426 2.96 24.53 -37.43
CA ILE A 426 2.93 24.98 -36.02
C ILE A 426 2.93 23.74 -35.12
N GLU A 427 3.80 23.73 -34.12
CA GLU A 427 3.96 22.69 -33.11
C GLU A 427 3.45 23.25 -31.78
N GLY A 428 2.55 22.53 -31.09
CA GLY A 428 1.97 22.90 -29.80
C GLY A 428 2.62 22.14 -28.64
N ASP A 429 2.55 22.70 -27.44
CA ASP A 429 3.34 22.26 -26.28
C ASP A 429 3.02 20.84 -25.77
N ARG A 430 1.89 20.24 -26.18
CA ARG A 430 1.41 18.91 -25.72
C ARG A 430 1.44 18.80 -24.18
N SER A 431 1.00 19.86 -23.50
CA SER A 431 1.03 20.04 -22.05
C SER A 431 -0.34 19.83 -21.40
N LEU A 432 -1.45 20.01 -22.12
CA LEU A 432 -2.80 20.12 -21.55
C LEU A 432 -3.84 19.36 -22.38
N THR A 433 -4.44 18.32 -21.80
CA THR A 433 -5.65 17.66 -22.32
C THR A 433 -6.82 17.91 -21.36
N THR A 434 -8.00 18.24 -21.87
CA THR A 434 -9.22 18.36 -21.06
C THR A 434 -10.43 17.69 -21.69
N VAL A 435 -11.14 16.86 -20.93
CA VAL A 435 -12.46 16.33 -21.27
C VAL A 435 -13.50 17.22 -20.58
N GLU A 436 -14.24 17.99 -21.36
CA GLU A 436 -15.27 18.93 -20.92
C GLU A 436 -16.66 18.37 -21.24
N TYR A 437 -17.58 18.47 -20.30
CA TYR A 437 -18.96 17.98 -20.43
C TYR A 437 -19.96 19.06 -20.04
N PHE A 438 -21.04 19.15 -20.79
CA PHE A 438 -22.26 19.87 -20.44
C PHE A 438 -23.50 19.02 -20.81
N ALA A 439 -24.56 19.12 -20.02
CA ALA A 439 -25.91 18.71 -20.43
C ALA A 439 -26.99 19.62 -19.85
N ASP A 440 -28.15 19.72 -20.51
CA ASP A 440 -29.29 20.50 -20.00
C ASP A 440 -29.97 19.87 -18.76
N ARG A 441 -29.68 18.60 -18.46
CA ARG A 441 -30.24 17.76 -17.38
C ARG A 441 -29.20 16.78 -16.86
N ARG A 442 -29.45 16.16 -15.69
CA ARG A 442 -28.65 15.02 -15.22
C ARG A 442 -28.93 13.76 -16.06
N SER A 443 -27.86 13.03 -16.38
CA SER A 443 -27.87 11.73 -17.04
C SER A 443 -26.92 10.78 -16.32
N ASP A 444 -27.08 9.49 -16.61
CA ASP A 444 -26.00 8.52 -16.46
C ASP A 444 -25.40 8.31 -17.86
N LEU A 445 -24.08 8.21 -17.95
CA LEU A 445 -23.37 7.91 -19.19
C LEU A 445 -22.70 6.54 -19.08
N HIS A 446 -22.78 5.76 -20.15
CA HIS A 446 -21.92 4.60 -20.33
C HIS A 446 -21.02 4.82 -21.56
N ILE A 447 -19.75 4.47 -21.44
CA ILE A 447 -18.69 4.70 -22.43
C ILE A 447 -18.01 3.36 -22.68
N HIS A 448 -17.95 2.96 -23.95
CA HIS A 448 -17.23 1.77 -24.41
C HIS A 448 -16.18 2.19 -25.41
N PHE A 449 -14.92 1.87 -25.13
CA PHE A 449 -13.78 2.08 -26.02
C PHE A 449 -13.11 0.75 -26.33
N HIS A 450 -12.80 0.53 -27.60
CA HIS A 450 -12.07 -0.64 -28.09
C HIS A 450 -10.97 -0.22 -29.06
N GLU A 451 -9.83 -0.90 -29.00
CA GLU A 451 -8.70 -0.77 -29.93
C GLU A 451 -8.05 -2.15 -30.14
N ASP A 452 -7.86 -2.58 -31.39
CA ASP A 452 -6.93 -3.65 -31.75
C ASP A 452 -5.96 -3.16 -32.83
N ARG A 453 -4.68 -3.02 -32.48
CA ARG A 453 -3.57 -2.75 -33.41
C ARG A 453 -2.69 -3.98 -33.61
N SER A 454 -3.08 -5.14 -33.08
CA SER A 454 -2.27 -6.37 -33.14
C SER A 454 -2.23 -7.01 -34.53
N GLY A 455 -3.02 -6.51 -35.49
CA GLY A 455 -2.94 -6.85 -36.91
C GLY A 455 -1.79 -6.17 -37.66
N VAL A 456 -1.21 -5.08 -37.13
CA VAL A 456 -0.09 -4.35 -37.77
C VAL A 456 1.17 -5.22 -37.82
N SER A 457 1.92 -5.14 -38.91
CA SER A 457 3.15 -5.93 -39.08
C SER A 457 4.34 -5.30 -38.33
N GLN A 458 5.24 -6.14 -37.79
CA GLN A 458 6.45 -5.69 -37.09
C GLN A 458 7.34 -4.74 -37.91
N GLU A 459 7.36 -4.84 -39.25
CA GLU A 459 8.15 -3.94 -40.11
C GLU A 459 7.55 -2.52 -40.20
N GLU A 460 6.25 -2.38 -39.91
CA GLU A 460 5.48 -1.12 -39.95
C GLU A 460 5.20 -0.53 -38.54
N ASN A 461 5.60 -1.23 -37.47
CA ASN A 461 5.34 -0.86 -36.07
C ASN A 461 6.61 -1.01 -35.22
N GLY A 462 7.68 -0.28 -35.56
CA GLY A 462 8.91 -0.17 -34.78
C GLY A 462 9.74 -1.45 -34.53
N GLY A 463 9.31 -2.61 -35.02
CA GLY A 463 9.86 -3.93 -34.71
C GLY A 463 9.05 -4.77 -33.70
N SER A 464 7.87 -4.33 -33.27
CA SER A 464 6.96 -5.03 -32.34
C SER A 464 5.55 -5.23 -32.92
N PHE A 465 4.71 -6.03 -32.26
CA PHE A 465 3.27 -6.05 -32.54
C PHE A 465 2.56 -4.88 -31.84
N GLY A 466 1.50 -4.35 -32.45
CA GLY A 466 0.60 -3.37 -31.81
C GLY A 466 -0.24 -4.02 -30.70
N ASN A 467 -0.67 -3.20 -29.74
CA ASN A 467 -1.41 -3.66 -28.56
C ASN A 467 -2.91 -3.82 -28.85
N THR A 468 -3.62 -4.38 -27.89
CA THR A 468 -5.09 -4.50 -27.89
C THR A 468 -5.62 -3.98 -26.55
N THR A 469 -6.70 -3.19 -26.60
CA THR A 469 -7.28 -2.46 -25.46
C THR A 469 -8.81 -2.61 -25.48
N GLU A 470 -9.40 -2.95 -24.34
CA GLU A 470 -10.85 -2.94 -24.10
C GLU A 470 -11.12 -2.10 -22.86
N SER A 471 -12.04 -1.14 -22.91
CA SER A 471 -12.35 -0.27 -21.77
C SER A 471 -13.85 0.04 -21.68
N LEU A 472 -14.41 -0.13 -20.49
CA LEU A 472 -15.82 0.09 -20.16
C LEU A 472 -15.92 1.06 -18.98
N GLY A 473 -16.76 2.09 -19.07
CA GLY A 473 -16.96 3.07 -18.01
C GLY A 473 -18.42 3.46 -17.84
N TRP A 474 -18.93 3.45 -16.62
CA TRP A 474 -20.27 3.90 -16.24
C TRP A 474 -20.17 5.07 -15.26
N LEU A 475 -20.54 6.27 -15.71
CA LEU A 475 -20.57 7.49 -14.90
C LEU A 475 -22.02 7.80 -14.52
N ARG A 476 -22.36 7.71 -13.23
CA ARG A 476 -23.72 7.96 -12.74
C ARG A 476 -23.86 9.36 -12.15
N GLY A 477 -24.97 10.02 -12.44
CA GLY A 477 -25.22 11.36 -11.93
C GLY A 477 -24.29 12.42 -12.51
N MET A 478 -24.16 12.46 -13.84
CA MET A 478 -23.51 13.60 -14.49
C MET A 478 -24.27 14.91 -14.17
N PRO A 479 -23.59 16.06 -14.12
CA PRO A 479 -24.20 17.31 -13.65
C PRO A 479 -25.14 17.96 -14.67
N GLU A 480 -26.19 18.59 -14.16
CA GLU A 480 -27.07 19.49 -14.91
C GLU A 480 -26.48 20.90 -15.03
N GLY A 481 -26.51 21.45 -16.24
CA GLY A 481 -26.24 22.86 -16.50
C GLY A 481 -24.75 23.22 -16.49
N SER A 482 -24.46 24.45 -16.07
CA SER A 482 -23.11 25.04 -16.16
C SER A 482 -22.67 25.66 -14.84
N MET A 483 -21.40 25.45 -14.51
CA MET A 483 -20.64 26.21 -13.53
C MET A 483 -20.66 27.71 -13.83
N SER A 484 -20.40 28.52 -12.80
CA SER A 484 -20.35 29.98 -12.97
C SER A 484 -19.12 30.41 -13.79
N GLN A 485 -19.27 31.44 -14.62
CA GLN A 485 -18.16 31.93 -15.46
C GLN A 485 -16.91 32.35 -14.65
N GLY A 486 -17.06 32.76 -13.38
CA GLY A 486 -15.93 33.02 -12.49
C GLY A 486 -15.19 31.74 -12.08
N GLU A 487 -15.92 30.64 -11.85
CA GLU A 487 -15.33 29.34 -11.52
C GLU A 487 -14.60 28.75 -12.73
N ILE A 488 -15.20 28.83 -13.93
CA ILE A 488 -14.54 28.38 -15.16
C ILE A 488 -13.23 29.18 -15.40
N THR A 489 -13.14 30.46 -15.00
CA THR A 489 -11.86 31.19 -15.04
C THR A 489 -10.84 30.62 -14.04
N ARG A 490 -11.25 30.21 -12.85
CA ARG A 490 -10.32 29.59 -11.87
C ARG A 490 -9.78 28.25 -12.35
N ILE A 491 -10.61 27.43 -12.99
CA ILE A 491 -10.18 26.13 -13.53
C ILE A 491 -9.10 26.32 -14.59
N PHE A 492 -9.39 27.13 -15.62
CA PHE A 492 -8.44 27.38 -16.70
C PHE A 492 -7.19 28.13 -16.21
N ARG A 493 -7.31 28.99 -15.18
CA ARG A 493 -6.14 29.56 -14.48
C ARG A 493 -5.31 28.49 -13.78
N MET A 494 -5.92 27.55 -13.05
CA MET A 494 -5.19 26.47 -12.39
C MET A 494 -4.47 25.56 -13.39
N LEU A 495 -5.04 25.35 -14.58
CA LEU A 495 -4.44 24.65 -15.72
C LEU A 495 -3.40 25.49 -16.49
N GLY A 496 -3.10 26.70 -16.02
CA GLY A 496 -2.15 27.66 -16.59
C GLY A 496 -2.72 28.62 -17.65
N SER A 497 -3.75 28.17 -18.37
CA SER A 497 -4.25 28.77 -19.61
C SER A 497 -5.28 29.92 -19.44
N SER A 498 -5.12 30.77 -18.42
CA SER A 498 -6.03 31.92 -18.16
C SER A 498 -5.90 33.08 -19.16
N ASP A 499 -4.66 33.42 -19.54
CA ASP A 499 -4.33 34.62 -20.30
C ASP A 499 -3.96 34.32 -21.78
N GLU A 500 -4.05 33.06 -22.20
CA GLU A 500 -3.80 32.64 -23.58
C GLU A 500 -4.89 33.16 -24.53
N PRO A 501 -4.56 34.08 -25.48
CA PRO A 501 -5.58 34.66 -26.37
C PRO A 501 -6.11 33.65 -27.40
N GLU A 502 -5.34 32.58 -27.62
CA GLU A 502 -5.51 31.61 -28.70
C GLU A 502 -5.34 30.17 -28.17
N LEU A 503 -5.74 29.91 -26.92
CA LEU A 503 -6.12 28.56 -26.49
C LEU A 503 -6.97 27.93 -27.61
N PRO A 504 -6.66 26.72 -28.09
CA PRO A 504 -7.50 26.10 -29.11
C PRO A 504 -8.94 25.96 -28.58
N GLY A 505 -9.90 26.53 -29.31
CA GLY A 505 -11.33 26.66 -28.97
C GLY A 505 -11.69 27.72 -27.93
N GLY A 506 -10.71 28.33 -27.29
CA GLY A 506 -10.89 29.32 -26.23
C GLY A 506 -11.61 28.78 -24.98
N LYS A 507 -11.72 29.62 -23.96
CA LYS A 507 -12.40 29.27 -22.70
C LYS A 507 -13.90 29.01 -22.93
N PRO A 508 -14.47 27.87 -22.46
CA PRO A 508 -15.86 27.50 -22.70
C PRO A 508 -16.88 28.46 -22.08
N SER A 509 -18.02 28.62 -22.77
CA SER A 509 -19.12 29.50 -22.34
C SER A 509 -20.10 28.82 -21.38
N ARG A 510 -20.25 27.50 -21.53
CA ARG A 510 -21.02 26.55 -20.71
C ARG A 510 -20.04 25.45 -20.27
N LEU A 511 -20.11 24.98 -19.03
CA LEU A 511 -19.29 23.84 -18.58
C LEU A 511 -19.92 23.20 -17.34
N GLY A 512 -20.44 21.98 -17.48
CA GLY A 512 -21.05 21.22 -16.38
C GLY A 512 -20.02 20.45 -15.57
N LEU A 513 -19.11 19.74 -16.24
CA LEU A 513 -17.97 19.03 -15.68
C LEU A 513 -16.73 19.23 -16.55
N ILE A 514 -15.55 19.14 -15.95
CA ILE A 514 -14.26 19.04 -16.64
C ILE A 514 -13.33 18.09 -15.90
N ILE A 515 -12.66 17.23 -16.65
CA ILE A 515 -11.46 16.51 -16.24
C ILE A 515 -10.30 17.12 -17.03
N GLY A 516 -9.33 17.72 -16.36
CA GLY A 516 -8.16 18.34 -16.96
C GLY A 516 -6.87 17.65 -16.51
N ILE A 517 -5.95 17.47 -17.45
CA ILE A 517 -4.67 16.78 -17.28
C ILE A 517 -3.60 17.73 -17.79
N LYS A 518 -2.71 18.17 -16.91
CA LYS A 518 -1.69 19.17 -17.19
C LYS A 518 -0.32 18.65 -16.80
N ASN A 519 0.62 18.62 -17.76
CA ASN A 519 2.04 18.37 -17.55
C ASN A 519 2.79 19.70 -17.69
N PHE A 520 3.01 20.38 -16.56
CA PHE A 520 3.66 21.69 -16.52
C PHE A 520 5.15 21.64 -16.88
N SER A 521 5.77 20.46 -16.98
CA SER A 521 7.16 20.37 -17.46
C SER A 521 7.30 20.64 -18.96
N ARG A 522 6.22 20.46 -19.72
CA ARG A 522 6.12 20.76 -21.16
C ARG A 522 5.60 22.19 -21.44
N ASP A 523 4.92 22.80 -20.47
CA ASP A 523 4.28 24.11 -20.56
C ASP A 523 5.28 25.27 -20.72
N THR A 524 5.25 25.98 -21.84
CA THR A 524 6.07 27.18 -22.08
C THR A 524 5.32 28.50 -21.85
N SER A 525 4.04 28.44 -21.44
CA SER A 525 3.15 29.60 -21.30
C SER A 525 3.39 30.43 -20.01
N PRO A 526 2.99 31.72 -19.98
CA PRO A 526 3.24 32.61 -18.85
C PRO A 526 2.14 32.52 -17.76
N ASN A 527 2.27 31.55 -16.86
CA ASN A 527 1.29 31.28 -15.79
C ASN A 527 1.06 32.46 -14.81
N GLU A 528 -0.21 32.65 -14.38
CA GLU A 528 -0.66 33.76 -13.52
C GLU A 528 -0.64 33.40 -12.02
N ASP A 529 0.14 34.13 -11.21
CA ASP A 529 0.23 33.95 -9.75
C ASP A 529 -1.12 34.21 -9.04
N ASP A 530 -1.78 33.14 -8.58
CA ASP A 530 -3.01 33.19 -7.80
C ASP A 530 -2.93 32.26 -6.56
N PRO A 531 -2.42 32.78 -5.43
CA PRO A 531 -2.31 32.03 -4.17
C PRO A 531 -3.66 31.86 -3.44
N THR A 532 -4.79 31.99 -4.14
CA THR A 532 -6.12 31.63 -3.59
C THR A 532 -6.61 30.26 -4.06
N LEU A 533 -6.05 29.76 -5.17
CA LEU A 533 -6.27 28.39 -5.67
C LEU A 533 -5.58 27.36 -4.75
N PRO A 534 -5.99 26.08 -4.78
CA PRO A 534 -5.24 25.00 -4.12
C PRO A 534 -3.85 24.80 -4.71
N VAL A 535 -3.75 24.66 -6.05
CA VAL A 535 -2.49 24.65 -6.79
C VAL A 535 -2.28 26.05 -7.39
N ASN A 536 -1.14 26.69 -7.10
CA ASN A 536 -0.80 27.99 -7.70
C ASN A 536 0.02 27.75 -8.99
N PRO A 537 -0.49 28.08 -10.19
CA PRO A 537 0.17 27.76 -11.46
C PRO A 537 1.48 28.54 -11.67
N ALA A 538 1.76 29.59 -10.89
CA ALA A 538 3.06 30.27 -10.89
C ALA A 538 4.17 29.52 -10.11
N TYR A 539 3.79 28.50 -9.33
CA TYR A 539 4.67 27.58 -8.62
C TYR A 539 4.14 26.14 -8.82
N PRO A 540 4.09 25.65 -10.07
CA PRO A 540 3.35 24.44 -10.38
C PRO A 540 4.13 23.16 -10.02
N PRO A 541 3.41 22.05 -9.76
CA PRO A 541 3.96 20.69 -9.70
C PRO A 541 4.35 20.23 -11.13
N ILE A 542 4.96 19.03 -11.27
CA ILE A 542 5.29 18.49 -12.61
C ILE A 542 4.02 18.14 -13.37
N SER A 543 3.11 17.41 -12.73
CA SER A 543 1.81 17.03 -13.29
C SER A 543 0.65 17.32 -12.34
N MET A 544 -0.53 17.52 -12.93
CA MET A 544 -1.80 17.71 -12.25
C MET A 544 -2.95 17.06 -13.02
N ILE A 545 -3.81 16.34 -12.31
CA ILE A 545 -5.09 15.81 -12.78
C ILE A 545 -6.20 16.46 -11.94
N LEU A 546 -7.12 17.16 -12.58
CA LEU A 546 -8.15 17.99 -11.95
C LEU A 546 -9.53 17.54 -12.43
N LEU A 547 -10.42 17.19 -11.50
CA LEU A 547 -11.85 17.01 -11.76
C LEU A 547 -12.62 18.16 -11.12
N ARG A 548 -13.51 18.79 -11.87
CA ARG A 548 -14.42 19.83 -11.36
C ARG A 548 -15.80 19.70 -11.99
N SER A 549 -16.82 19.53 -11.16
CA SER A 549 -18.22 19.30 -11.55
C SER A 549 -19.18 20.27 -10.85
N ALA A 550 -20.22 20.73 -11.54
CA ALA A 550 -21.26 21.59 -10.99
C ALA A 550 -22.12 20.90 -9.89
N GLN A 551 -22.13 19.56 -9.86
CA GLN A 551 -22.84 18.73 -8.87
C GLN A 551 -21.99 17.49 -8.53
N PRO A 552 -22.09 16.91 -7.31
CA PRO A 552 -21.38 15.68 -6.97
C PRO A 552 -21.86 14.53 -7.88
N LEU A 553 -20.96 13.67 -8.35
CA LEU A 553 -21.36 12.49 -9.13
C LEU A 553 -21.80 11.36 -8.20
N ASP A 554 -22.76 10.55 -8.66
CA ASP A 554 -23.37 9.52 -7.84
C ASP A 554 -22.42 8.30 -7.73
N SER A 555 -21.85 7.82 -8.86
CA SER A 555 -20.71 6.89 -8.89
C SER A 555 -19.90 6.95 -10.20
N LEU A 556 -18.71 6.35 -10.19
CA LEU A 556 -17.92 5.95 -11.36
C LEU A 556 -17.55 4.47 -11.21
N ASP A 557 -17.92 3.65 -12.18
CA ASP A 557 -17.45 2.27 -12.33
C ASP A 557 -16.63 2.20 -13.64
N TYR A 558 -15.37 1.79 -13.62
CA TYR A 558 -14.50 1.70 -14.81
C TYR A 558 -13.62 0.45 -14.79
N SER A 559 -13.68 -0.35 -15.85
CA SER A 559 -12.87 -1.55 -16.03
C SER A 559 -12.13 -1.47 -17.36
N SER A 560 -10.84 -1.81 -17.36
CA SER A 560 -10.02 -1.86 -18.57
C SER A 560 -9.11 -3.08 -18.59
N TRP A 561 -8.90 -3.60 -19.80
CA TRP A 561 -7.97 -4.67 -20.12
C TRP A 561 -7.04 -4.22 -21.25
N TYR A 562 -5.77 -4.54 -21.12
CA TYR A 562 -4.74 -4.19 -22.09
C TYR A 562 -3.81 -5.40 -22.31
N GLU A 563 -3.58 -5.78 -23.57
CA GLU A 563 -2.72 -6.89 -23.98
C GLU A 563 -1.52 -6.37 -24.78
N ARG A 564 -0.30 -6.66 -24.30
CA ARG A 564 0.93 -6.21 -24.97
C ARG A 564 1.16 -7.04 -26.24
N GLY A 565 1.02 -6.40 -27.39
CA GLY A 565 1.12 -7.07 -28.70
C GLY A 565 -0.09 -7.93 -29.08
N GLY A 566 -1.22 -7.84 -28.36
CA GLY A 566 -2.37 -8.74 -28.56
C GLY A 566 -2.01 -10.20 -28.29
N GLU A 567 -1.67 -10.50 -27.03
CA GLU A 567 -1.25 -11.82 -26.54
C GLU A 567 -1.84 -12.02 -25.14
N ASN A 568 -2.81 -12.93 -25.01
CA ASN A 568 -3.60 -13.09 -23.78
C ASN A 568 -2.79 -13.56 -22.57
N SER A 569 -1.58 -14.12 -22.78
CA SER A 569 -0.68 -14.43 -21.67
C SER A 569 0.10 -13.22 -21.13
N ASP A 570 0.06 -12.06 -21.80
CA ASP A 570 0.81 -10.83 -21.49
C ASP A 570 -0.12 -9.61 -21.35
N HIS A 571 -1.11 -9.75 -20.46
CA HIS A 571 -2.17 -8.78 -20.21
C HIS A 571 -2.02 -8.05 -18.86
N ARG A 572 -2.76 -6.94 -18.70
CA ARG A 572 -3.13 -6.36 -17.40
C ARG A 572 -4.62 -6.04 -17.39
N ARG A 573 -5.27 -6.20 -16.24
CA ARG A 573 -6.57 -5.58 -15.94
C ARG A 573 -6.39 -4.45 -14.95
N VAL A 574 -7.16 -3.38 -15.11
CA VAL A 574 -7.40 -2.33 -14.11
C VAL A 574 -8.90 -2.24 -13.85
N ASP A 575 -9.27 -1.99 -12.59
CA ASP A 575 -10.65 -1.78 -12.17
C ASP A 575 -10.71 -0.62 -11.17
N ILE A 576 -11.64 0.32 -11.36
CA ILE A 576 -11.89 1.46 -10.49
C ILE A 576 -13.39 1.49 -10.18
N SER A 577 -13.72 1.62 -8.90
CA SER A 577 -15.07 1.92 -8.42
C SER A 577 -15.02 3.10 -7.45
N ILE A 578 -15.88 4.09 -7.63
CA ILE A 578 -15.93 5.28 -6.78
C ILE A 578 -17.38 5.66 -6.49
N GLU A 579 -17.74 5.77 -5.21
CA GLU A 579 -19.07 6.18 -4.75
C GLU A 579 -19.04 7.61 -4.20
N SER A 580 -20.07 8.41 -4.53
CA SER A 580 -20.26 9.79 -4.04
C SER A 580 -19.04 10.71 -4.29
N ILE A 581 -18.78 11.01 -5.57
CA ILE A 581 -17.59 11.79 -5.99
C ILE A 581 -17.78 13.28 -5.67
N PRO A 582 -16.85 13.93 -4.96
CA PRO A 582 -16.88 15.37 -4.67
C PRO A 582 -16.99 16.27 -5.91
N THR A 583 -17.50 17.49 -5.72
CA THR A 583 -17.62 18.47 -6.81
C THR A 583 -16.28 19.03 -7.30
N ALA A 584 -15.22 18.93 -6.51
CA ALA A 584 -13.87 19.35 -6.88
C ALA A 584 -12.85 18.35 -6.29
N LEU A 585 -11.99 17.80 -7.14
CA LEU A 585 -10.91 16.89 -6.79
C LEU A 585 -9.68 17.31 -7.59
N VAL A 586 -8.52 17.44 -6.95
CA VAL A 586 -7.26 17.63 -7.67
C VAL A 586 -6.20 16.72 -7.09
N LEU A 587 -5.56 15.98 -7.99
CA LEU A 587 -4.38 15.19 -7.76
C LEU A 587 -3.19 15.90 -8.42
N TYR A 588 -2.08 16.06 -7.72
CA TYR A 588 -0.90 16.73 -8.28
C TYR A 588 0.40 16.27 -7.62
N GLY A 589 1.53 16.44 -8.32
CA GLY A 589 2.82 16.03 -7.80
C GLY A 589 3.93 15.93 -8.85
N SER A 590 4.96 15.14 -8.54
CA SER A 590 6.15 14.95 -9.39
C SER A 590 6.06 13.76 -10.37
N PHE A 591 4.91 13.06 -10.42
CA PHE A 591 4.69 12.01 -11.41
C PHE A 591 4.65 12.59 -12.83
N ASP A 592 5.11 11.81 -13.82
CA ASP A 592 5.01 12.20 -15.24
C ASP A 592 3.71 11.65 -15.82
N VAL A 593 2.96 12.50 -16.53
CA VAL A 593 1.86 12.07 -17.39
C VAL A 593 2.34 12.23 -18.82
N SER A 594 2.89 11.14 -19.36
CA SER A 594 3.41 11.09 -20.72
C SER A 594 2.28 11.07 -21.75
N GLY A 595 2.01 12.23 -22.35
CA GLY A 595 1.31 12.29 -23.63
C GLY A 595 2.15 11.63 -24.73
N SER A 596 1.50 10.87 -25.59
CA SER A 596 2.01 9.93 -26.59
C SER A 596 3.18 10.47 -27.44
N ASP A 597 4.28 9.70 -27.51
CA ASP A 597 5.33 9.86 -28.53
C ASP A 597 4.91 9.11 -29.81
N ASP A 598 3.70 9.36 -30.33
CA ASP A 598 3.22 8.76 -31.58
C ASP A 598 3.97 9.33 -32.80
N GLU A 599 4.21 8.46 -33.78
CA GLU A 599 5.13 8.71 -34.90
C GLU A 599 4.61 9.78 -35.89
N GLU A 600 5.54 10.54 -36.47
CA GLU A 600 5.30 11.62 -37.43
C GLU A 600 4.71 11.08 -38.75
N ARG A 601 3.38 10.88 -38.81
CA ARG A 601 2.62 10.45 -39.99
C ARG A 601 2.65 11.53 -41.09
N ASP A 602 3.62 11.45 -41.99
CA ASP A 602 3.81 12.42 -43.09
C ASP A 602 2.65 12.39 -44.11
N LEU A 603 1.96 13.54 -44.26
CA LEU A 603 0.69 13.66 -44.99
C LEU A 603 0.82 13.87 -46.51
N ASP A 604 1.99 13.72 -47.13
CA ASP A 604 2.17 14.00 -48.58
C ASP A 604 3.02 12.97 -49.35
N ASP A 605 2.34 12.05 -50.05
CA ASP A 605 2.80 11.57 -51.36
C ASP A 605 1.63 11.30 -52.32
N SER A 606 1.02 12.34 -52.90
CA SER A 606 0.44 12.23 -54.27
C SER A 606 -0.01 13.53 -54.94
N ASP A 607 0.58 13.77 -56.11
CA ASP A 607 0.15 14.72 -57.14
C ASP A 607 -1.11 14.20 -57.89
N ASN A 608 -2.26 13.96 -57.21
CA ASN A 608 -3.56 13.69 -57.90
C ASN A 608 -4.89 13.77 -57.10
N LEU A 609 -4.93 14.16 -55.82
CA LEU A 609 -6.20 14.34 -55.07
C LEU A 609 -6.67 15.80 -55.05
N ASP A 610 -7.99 16.01 -55.12
CA ASP A 610 -8.62 17.34 -55.01
C ASP A 610 -8.38 17.94 -53.62
N PHE A 611 -8.26 19.27 -53.56
CA PHE A 611 -8.05 20.06 -52.32
C PHE A 611 -9.07 19.69 -51.24
N VAL A 612 -10.29 19.39 -51.68
CA VAL A 612 -11.44 18.94 -50.89
C VAL A 612 -11.21 17.59 -50.20
N SER A 613 -10.76 16.57 -50.93
CA SER A 613 -10.61 15.21 -50.40
C SER A 613 -9.57 15.22 -49.29
N ARG A 614 -8.43 15.88 -49.54
CA ARG A 614 -7.35 16.10 -48.56
C ARG A 614 -7.85 16.67 -47.22
N ILE A 615 -8.87 17.54 -47.23
CA ILE A 615 -9.47 18.07 -45.99
C ILE A 615 -10.31 17.00 -45.28
N MET A 616 -11.26 16.35 -45.98
CA MET A 616 -12.09 15.32 -45.35
C MET A 616 -11.29 14.13 -44.85
N ASP A 617 -10.26 13.73 -45.59
CA ASP A 617 -9.43 12.56 -45.26
C ASP A 617 -8.47 12.89 -44.10
N SER A 618 -7.93 14.11 -44.04
CA SER A 618 -7.16 14.59 -42.86
C SER A 618 -8.03 14.69 -41.62
N LEU A 619 -9.21 15.34 -41.70
CA LEU A 619 -10.13 15.50 -40.56
C LEU A 619 -10.58 14.16 -39.96
N ILE A 620 -10.61 13.08 -40.75
CA ILE A 620 -10.89 11.72 -40.26
C ILE A 620 -9.63 11.11 -39.62
N LEU A 621 -8.42 11.38 -40.11
CA LEU A 621 -7.17 10.94 -39.47
C LEU A 621 -6.90 11.68 -38.15
N ASP A 622 -7.15 12.99 -38.07
CA ASP A 622 -7.02 13.76 -36.82
C ASP A 622 -8.00 13.23 -35.74
N LEU A 623 -9.20 12.80 -36.17
CA LEU A 623 -10.20 12.11 -35.35
C LEU A 623 -9.75 10.69 -34.94
N VAL A 624 -8.96 10.00 -35.76
CA VAL A 624 -8.36 8.70 -35.43
C VAL A 624 -7.29 8.87 -34.36
N ASP A 625 -6.36 9.80 -34.55
CA ASP A 625 -5.27 10.04 -33.60
C ASP A 625 -5.82 10.54 -32.25
N LEU A 626 -6.95 11.27 -32.23
CA LEU A 626 -7.72 11.57 -31.01
C LEU A 626 -8.17 10.31 -30.26
N TYR A 627 -8.67 9.27 -30.93
CA TYR A 627 -9.09 8.04 -30.25
C TYR A 627 -7.90 7.28 -29.66
N LEU A 628 -6.74 7.33 -30.31
CA LEU A 628 -5.49 6.77 -29.80
C LEU A 628 -5.00 7.54 -28.56
N ASP A 629 -4.96 8.87 -28.61
CA ASP A 629 -4.59 9.73 -27.47
C ASP A 629 -5.55 9.57 -26.28
N VAL A 630 -6.87 9.55 -26.52
CA VAL A 630 -7.88 9.37 -25.47
C VAL A 630 -7.82 7.97 -24.87
N GLY A 631 -7.65 6.93 -25.69
CA GLY A 631 -7.46 5.56 -25.23
C GLY A 631 -6.20 5.41 -24.38
N GLY A 632 -5.07 5.97 -24.85
CA GLY A 632 -3.82 6.02 -24.10
C GLY A 632 -3.97 6.74 -22.76
N ILE A 633 -4.60 7.92 -22.75
CA ILE A 633 -4.85 8.72 -21.54
C ILE A 633 -5.74 8.00 -20.52
N LEU A 634 -6.87 7.42 -20.95
CA LEU A 634 -7.78 6.71 -20.05
C LEU A 634 -7.15 5.47 -19.41
N ASN A 635 -6.23 4.80 -20.12
CA ASN A 635 -5.48 3.67 -19.58
C ASN A 635 -4.28 4.08 -18.73
N ASN A 636 -3.63 5.19 -19.08
CA ASN A 636 -2.46 5.67 -18.37
C ASN A 636 -2.83 6.36 -17.05
N ILE A 637 -3.91 7.14 -16.93
CA ILE A 637 -4.25 7.78 -15.64
C ILE A 637 -4.36 6.75 -14.49
N PRO A 638 -5.18 5.68 -14.56
CA PRO A 638 -5.23 4.67 -13.50
C PRO A 638 -3.87 4.04 -13.23
N THR A 639 -3.11 3.75 -14.28
CA THR A 639 -1.78 3.15 -14.17
C THR A 639 -0.82 4.11 -13.45
N THR A 640 -0.71 5.37 -13.86
CA THR A 640 0.18 6.39 -13.28
C THR A 640 -0.22 6.73 -11.84
N VAL A 641 -1.51 6.72 -11.50
CA VAL A 641 -1.97 6.90 -10.12
C VAL A 641 -1.57 5.71 -9.25
N VAL A 642 -1.67 4.47 -9.77
CA VAL A 642 -1.05 3.30 -9.14
C VAL A 642 0.46 3.49 -9.03
N GLU A 643 1.19 3.70 -10.12
CA GLU A 643 2.66 3.86 -10.16
C GLU A 643 3.19 4.96 -9.21
N ALA A 644 2.37 5.97 -8.89
CA ALA A 644 2.72 7.02 -7.92
C ALA A 644 2.42 6.61 -6.46
N ILE A 645 1.21 6.11 -6.15
CA ILE A 645 0.86 5.60 -4.81
C ILE A 645 1.71 4.39 -4.43
N THR A 646 2.07 3.59 -5.43
CA THR A 646 2.66 2.27 -5.28
C THR A 646 4.10 2.18 -5.81
N GLY A 647 4.63 3.25 -6.41
CA GLY A 647 6.05 3.45 -6.70
C GLY A 647 6.71 2.54 -7.76
N SER A 648 5.97 1.75 -8.54
CA SER A 648 6.58 0.65 -9.33
C SER A 648 6.24 0.63 -10.82
N VAL A 649 7.28 0.43 -11.65
CA VAL A 649 7.30 0.04 -13.08
C VAL A 649 7.06 1.10 -14.17
N GLY A 650 6.92 2.39 -13.83
CA GLY A 650 7.20 3.48 -14.79
C GLY A 650 8.71 3.62 -15.08
N PRO A 651 9.15 4.20 -16.23
CA PRO A 651 10.57 4.25 -16.63
C PRO A 651 11.53 4.97 -15.66
N GLY A 652 11.00 5.78 -14.74
CA GLY A 652 11.77 6.48 -13.70
C GLY A 652 11.98 5.68 -12.41
N GLY A 653 11.15 4.67 -12.11
CA GLY A 653 11.33 3.66 -11.05
C GLY A 653 11.37 4.10 -9.57
N ASP A 654 11.68 5.36 -9.27
CA ASP A 654 12.13 5.78 -7.94
C ASP A 654 11.18 6.76 -7.25
N LEU A 655 10.85 6.54 -5.98
CA LEU A 655 10.07 7.48 -5.16
C LEU A 655 10.92 8.63 -4.58
N GLN A 656 12.25 8.53 -4.62
CA GLN A 656 13.14 9.57 -4.11
C GLN A 656 12.83 10.94 -4.74
N GLY A 657 12.68 11.96 -3.89
CA GLY A 657 12.43 13.33 -4.34
C GLY A 657 11.03 13.55 -4.92
N ARG A 658 10.03 12.74 -4.53
CA ARG A 658 8.66 12.84 -5.04
C ARG A 658 7.64 13.43 -4.07
N GLU A 659 6.76 14.24 -4.66
CA GLU A 659 5.56 14.81 -4.05
C GLU A 659 4.34 14.17 -4.71
N PHE A 660 3.32 13.83 -3.92
CA PHE A 660 2.00 13.34 -4.36
C PHE A 660 0.92 13.86 -3.41
N ASN A 661 -0.01 14.67 -3.92
CA ASN A 661 -1.12 15.23 -3.15
C ASN A 661 -2.45 14.98 -3.84
N LEU A 662 -3.43 14.44 -3.11
CA LEU A 662 -4.84 14.36 -3.47
C LEU A 662 -5.65 15.19 -2.47
N ILE A 663 -6.46 16.14 -2.95
CA ILE A 663 -7.34 16.96 -2.10
C ILE A 663 -8.73 17.12 -2.72
N MET A 664 -9.76 17.07 -1.89
CA MET A 664 -11.17 17.09 -2.31
C MET A 664 -11.99 18.17 -1.59
N HIS A 665 -12.73 18.95 -2.36
CA HIS A 665 -13.37 20.19 -1.94
C HIS A 665 -14.74 20.43 -2.62
N ASP A 666 -15.47 21.46 -2.16
CA ASP A 666 -16.70 21.94 -2.79
C ASP A 666 -16.46 22.87 -4.01
N ASP A 667 -15.54 23.84 -3.90
CA ASP A 667 -15.14 24.74 -4.98
C ASP A 667 -13.64 25.12 -5.00
N TRP A 668 -13.18 25.74 -6.09
CA TRP A 668 -11.79 26.21 -6.24
C TRP A 668 -11.58 27.63 -5.70
N GLY A 669 -12.42 28.09 -4.79
CA GLY A 669 -12.35 29.40 -4.15
C GLY A 669 -11.49 29.45 -2.89
N ALA A 670 -11.34 30.67 -2.38
CA ALA A 670 -10.61 30.98 -1.14
C ALA A 670 -11.39 30.67 0.15
N LEU A 671 -12.61 30.13 0.05
CA LEU A 671 -13.52 29.80 1.16
C LEU A 671 -14.13 28.39 0.99
N ARG A 672 -13.43 27.54 0.25
CA ARG A 672 -13.77 26.14 0.01
C ARG A 672 -13.78 25.33 1.30
N ASN A 673 -14.55 24.26 1.30
CA ASN A 673 -14.71 23.30 2.39
C ASN A 673 -14.28 21.92 1.89
N GLU A 674 -13.69 21.11 2.77
CA GLU A 674 -13.40 19.70 2.46
C GLU A 674 -14.67 18.88 2.20
N MET A 675 -14.52 17.92 1.30
CA MET A 675 -15.54 16.92 0.98
C MET A 675 -14.86 15.56 0.93
N SER A 676 -15.33 14.61 1.74
CA SER A 676 -14.91 13.23 1.63
C SER A 676 -15.59 12.51 0.46
N ILE A 677 -14.86 11.59 -0.15
CA ILE A 677 -15.38 10.57 -1.07
C ILE A 677 -16.19 9.56 -0.26
N GLY A 678 -17.26 8.98 -0.84
CA GLY A 678 -18.02 7.93 -0.15
C GLY A 678 -17.14 6.70 0.06
N ARG A 679 -16.68 6.13 -1.05
CA ARG A 679 -15.70 5.05 -1.09
C ARG A 679 -14.94 5.07 -2.40
N ILE A 680 -13.66 4.70 -2.37
CA ILE A 680 -12.85 4.38 -3.54
C ILE A 680 -12.38 2.92 -3.46
N GLY A 681 -12.48 2.22 -4.59
CA GLY A 681 -11.97 0.88 -4.83
C GLY A 681 -11.10 0.88 -6.08
N LEU A 682 -9.96 0.19 -6.02
CA LEU A 682 -8.98 0.11 -7.11
C LEU A 682 -8.36 -1.29 -7.13
N GLN A 683 -8.37 -1.96 -8.28
CA GLN A 683 -7.78 -3.29 -8.46
C GLN A 683 -6.90 -3.29 -9.71
N ILE A 684 -5.73 -3.93 -9.65
CA ILE A 684 -4.80 -3.99 -10.78
C ILE A 684 -3.96 -5.27 -10.73
N GLY A 685 -3.81 -5.96 -11.87
CA GLY A 685 -3.01 -7.19 -11.94
C GLY A 685 -2.87 -7.81 -13.33
N SER A 686 -1.80 -8.59 -13.49
CA SER A 686 -1.54 -9.49 -14.64
C SER A 686 -1.82 -10.97 -14.33
N SER A 687 -2.26 -11.30 -13.11
CA SER A 687 -2.84 -12.60 -12.78
C SER A 687 -3.86 -12.47 -11.64
N ALA A 688 -4.59 -13.57 -11.39
CA ALA A 688 -5.67 -13.60 -10.42
C ALA A 688 -5.17 -13.39 -8.99
N HIS A 689 -5.66 -12.34 -8.35
CA HIS A 689 -5.24 -11.85 -7.04
C HIS A 689 -6.42 -11.74 -6.06
N PRO A 690 -6.20 -11.79 -4.73
CA PRO A 690 -7.26 -11.69 -3.74
C PRO A 690 -7.67 -10.23 -3.47
N THR A 691 -8.97 -10.03 -3.20
CA THR A 691 -9.56 -8.80 -2.68
C THR A 691 -10.48 -9.12 -1.49
N ILE A 692 -10.75 -8.14 -0.62
CA ILE A 692 -11.62 -8.26 0.56
C ILE A 692 -12.67 -7.14 0.62
N GLN A 693 -13.66 -7.28 1.52
CA GLN A 693 -14.65 -6.23 1.80
C GLN A 693 -14.16 -5.30 2.91
N GLY A 694 -14.68 -4.08 2.95
CA GLY A 694 -14.20 -3.02 3.85
C GLY A 694 -12.97 -2.28 3.30
N ASP A 695 -12.28 -1.56 4.18
CA ASP A 695 -11.12 -0.74 3.80
C ASP A 695 -9.80 -1.52 3.97
N HIS A 696 -8.95 -1.45 2.95
CA HIS A 696 -7.79 -2.32 2.81
C HIS A 696 -6.75 -1.83 1.80
N LEU A 697 -5.54 -2.35 1.95
CA LEU A 697 -4.48 -2.34 0.92
C LEU A 697 -3.86 -3.75 0.88
N ILE A 698 -4.26 -4.53 -0.12
CA ILE A 698 -3.69 -5.86 -0.40
C ILE A 698 -2.65 -5.72 -1.52
N LEU A 699 -1.44 -6.23 -1.26
CA LEU A 699 -0.36 -6.37 -2.22
C LEU A 699 -0.11 -7.86 -2.45
N SER A 700 -0.25 -8.34 -3.68
CA SER A 700 -0.34 -9.76 -3.99
C SER A 700 0.67 -10.20 -5.03
N LYS A 701 1.43 -11.24 -4.72
CA LYS A 701 2.46 -11.82 -5.58
C LYS A 701 2.13 -13.28 -5.92
N ASP A 702 1.93 -13.53 -7.21
CA ASP A 702 1.71 -14.87 -7.75
C ASP A 702 3.05 -15.56 -8.02
N ARG A 703 3.33 -16.66 -7.32
CA ARG A 703 4.57 -17.44 -7.43
C ARG A 703 4.82 -18.05 -8.82
N SER A 704 3.80 -18.11 -9.68
CA SER A 704 3.93 -18.57 -11.07
C SER A 704 4.28 -17.45 -12.05
N LEU A 705 3.87 -16.20 -11.74
CA LEU A 705 3.99 -15.03 -12.61
C LEU A 705 5.42 -14.46 -12.57
N THR A 706 6.35 -15.17 -13.21
CA THR A 706 7.79 -14.87 -13.16
C THR A 706 8.31 -14.25 -14.45
N GLN A 707 8.26 -14.98 -15.56
CA GLN A 707 8.49 -14.45 -16.90
C GLN A 707 7.49 -15.06 -17.89
N LEU A 708 7.00 -14.22 -18.79
CA LEU A 708 6.03 -14.56 -19.82
C LEU A 708 6.74 -14.75 -21.17
N VAL A 709 6.05 -15.39 -22.11
CA VAL A 709 6.52 -15.49 -23.50
C VAL A 709 5.67 -14.56 -24.33
N SER A 710 6.24 -13.41 -24.70
CA SER A 710 5.61 -12.48 -25.64
C SER A 710 5.37 -13.15 -26.99
N ARG A 711 4.41 -12.63 -27.77
CA ARG A 711 4.03 -13.07 -29.12
C ARG A 711 5.22 -13.28 -30.09
N ASP A 712 6.32 -12.54 -29.88
CA ASP A 712 7.59 -12.68 -30.62
C ASP A 712 8.38 -13.98 -30.31
N GLY A 713 8.00 -14.71 -29.25
CA GLY A 713 8.76 -15.81 -28.67
C GLY A 713 9.88 -15.36 -27.70
N ASN A 714 9.92 -14.07 -27.35
CA ASN A 714 10.86 -13.50 -26.37
C ASN A 714 10.36 -13.71 -24.94
N LEU A 715 11.28 -13.91 -23.99
CA LEU A 715 10.95 -13.84 -22.57
C LEU A 715 10.86 -12.37 -22.15
N VAL A 716 9.74 -12.01 -21.51
CA VAL A 716 9.44 -10.67 -21.01
C VAL A 716 8.93 -10.75 -19.58
N ASP A 717 9.13 -9.68 -18.81
CA ASP A 717 8.59 -9.57 -17.46
C ASP A 717 7.11 -9.10 -17.54
N PRO A 718 6.23 -9.55 -16.64
CA PRO A 718 4.79 -9.23 -16.66
C PRO A 718 4.53 -7.73 -16.50
N LEU A 719 3.45 -7.25 -17.12
CA LEU A 719 3.03 -5.84 -17.05
C LEU A 719 2.78 -5.38 -15.60
N VAL A 720 2.22 -6.25 -14.75
CA VAL A 720 2.00 -5.99 -13.32
C VAL A 720 2.54 -7.19 -12.50
N PRO A 721 3.81 -7.14 -12.03
CA PRO A 721 4.45 -8.26 -11.31
C PRO A 721 3.98 -8.45 -9.85
N VAL A 722 3.40 -7.40 -9.26
CA VAL A 722 2.73 -7.44 -7.96
C VAL A 722 1.37 -6.77 -8.17
N ALA A 723 0.31 -7.55 -8.04
CA ALA A 723 -1.06 -7.05 -8.13
C ALA A 723 -1.44 -6.29 -6.85
N ALA A 724 -2.36 -5.34 -6.96
CA ALA A 724 -2.84 -4.57 -5.83
C ALA A 724 -4.37 -4.49 -5.82
N SER A 725 -4.95 -4.55 -4.61
CA SER A 725 -6.36 -4.24 -4.37
C SER A 725 -6.45 -3.25 -3.22
N ILE A 726 -7.09 -2.11 -3.45
CA ILE A 726 -7.25 -1.02 -2.49
C ILE A 726 -8.74 -0.77 -2.29
N GLY A 727 -9.15 -0.57 -1.05
CA GLY A 727 -10.44 -0.02 -0.66
C GLY A 727 -10.26 1.05 0.41
N PHE A 728 -10.86 2.23 0.25
CA PHE A 728 -10.78 3.30 1.25
C PHE A 728 -12.10 4.08 1.27
N SER A 729 -12.72 4.21 2.43
CA SER A 729 -13.97 4.95 2.65
C SER A 729 -13.69 6.30 3.30
N GLY A 730 -14.51 7.32 3.02
CA GLY A 730 -14.45 8.61 3.72
C GLY A 730 -13.20 9.48 3.48
N LEU A 731 -12.28 9.12 2.57
CA LEU A 731 -11.08 9.91 2.28
C LEU A 731 -11.42 11.33 1.81
N SER A 732 -10.78 12.36 2.37
CA SER A 732 -10.93 13.78 1.99
C SER A 732 -9.62 14.38 1.45
N ALA A 733 -8.48 13.97 2.01
CA ALA A 733 -7.15 14.35 1.52
C ALA A 733 -6.10 13.27 1.81
N PHE A 734 -5.07 13.23 0.97
CA PHE A 734 -3.90 12.37 1.11
C PHE A 734 -2.67 13.11 0.57
N SER A 735 -1.55 13.03 1.27
CA SER A 735 -0.28 13.65 0.85
C SER A 735 0.90 12.77 1.25
N ILE A 736 1.85 12.62 0.33
CA ILE A 736 3.20 12.10 0.58
C ILE A 736 4.18 13.09 -0.08
N ASP A 737 5.23 13.46 0.65
CA ASP A 737 6.23 14.45 0.24
C ASP A 737 7.61 13.99 0.75
N ASP A 738 8.51 13.64 -0.17
CA ASP A 738 9.87 13.15 0.11
C ASP A 738 10.90 14.24 -0.29
N ASP A 739 11.26 15.11 0.65
CA ASP A 739 12.07 16.31 0.38
C ASP A 739 13.58 15.99 0.38
N ASP A 740 14.11 15.73 -0.82
CA ASP A 740 15.53 15.58 -1.19
C ASP A 740 16.47 16.69 -0.65
N ILE A 741 15.95 17.85 -0.23
CA ILE A 741 16.71 18.99 0.32
C ILE A 741 16.75 18.94 1.86
N LEU A 742 15.74 18.35 2.50
CA LEU A 742 15.64 18.18 3.95
C LEU A 742 16.07 16.80 4.45
N ASP A 743 16.04 15.77 3.59
CA ASP A 743 16.18 14.35 3.97
C ASP A 743 15.02 13.91 4.89
N GLU A 744 13.81 14.45 4.64
CA GLU A 744 12.58 14.26 5.41
C GLU A 744 11.42 13.77 4.52
N LEU A 745 10.85 12.62 4.88
CA LEU A 745 9.61 12.07 4.32
C LEU A 745 8.42 12.48 5.21
N THR A 746 7.51 13.28 4.69
CA THR A 746 6.20 13.56 5.28
C THR A 746 5.12 12.69 4.63
N ALA A 747 4.19 12.17 5.42
CA ALA A 747 2.92 11.63 4.96
C ALA A 747 1.75 12.17 5.79
N SER A 748 0.60 12.42 5.18
CA SER A 748 -0.63 12.73 5.92
C SER A 748 -1.89 12.24 5.21
N VAL A 749 -2.86 11.81 6.03
CA VAL A 749 -4.17 11.31 5.60
C VAL A 749 -5.23 12.11 6.36
N ASN A 750 -6.27 12.56 5.66
CA ASN A 750 -7.48 13.09 6.26
C ASN A 750 -8.68 12.27 5.76
N THR A 751 -9.55 11.86 6.68
CA THR A 751 -10.67 10.96 6.44
C THR A 751 -11.86 11.31 7.33
N SER A 752 -13.01 10.69 7.04
CA SER A 752 -14.19 10.70 7.90
C SER A 752 -14.81 9.30 8.01
N SER A 753 -13.96 8.26 8.08
CA SER A 753 -14.36 6.84 8.12
C SER A 753 -13.93 6.19 9.43
N SER A 754 -14.88 5.52 10.09
CA SER A 754 -14.64 4.69 11.28
C SER A 754 -14.61 3.19 10.96
N GLU A 755 -14.32 2.82 9.71
CA GLU A 755 -14.16 1.42 9.30
C GLU A 755 -12.73 0.94 9.61
N PRO A 756 -12.55 -0.34 10.00
CA PRO A 756 -11.23 -0.89 10.25
C PRO A 756 -10.46 -1.11 8.95
N PHE A 757 -9.15 -0.83 8.97
CA PHE A 757 -8.29 -0.92 7.80
C PHE A 757 -7.38 -2.16 7.84
N ASN A 758 -7.25 -2.85 6.70
CA ASN A 758 -6.43 -4.05 6.56
C ASN A 758 -5.31 -3.85 5.53
N PHE A 759 -4.08 -3.63 5.98
CA PHE A 759 -2.89 -3.79 5.14
C PHE A 759 -2.53 -5.27 5.06
N VAL A 760 -2.31 -5.82 3.87
CA VAL A 760 -1.87 -7.21 3.67
C VAL A 760 -0.85 -7.30 2.55
N TYR A 761 0.27 -7.96 2.79
CA TYR A 761 1.14 -8.50 1.73
C TYR A 761 1.02 -10.03 1.70
N ILE A 762 0.85 -10.61 0.51
CA ILE A 762 0.66 -12.05 0.33
C ILE A 762 1.42 -12.59 -0.89
N ASP A 763 2.17 -13.68 -0.69
CA ASP A 763 2.92 -14.42 -1.71
C ASP A 763 2.28 -15.82 -1.86
N HIS A 764 1.60 -16.07 -2.98
CA HIS A 764 0.59 -17.12 -3.11
C HIS A 764 0.77 -18.04 -4.32
N GLU A 765 0.07 -19.18 -4.30
CA GLU A 765 -0.15 -20.02 -5.48
C GLU A 765 -1.34 -19.46 -6.30
N PRO A 766 -1.40 -19.66 -7.63
CA PRO A 766 -2.51 -19.19 -8.47
C PRO A 766 -3.88 -19.59 -7.90
N GLY A 767 -4.71 -18.59 -7.59
CA GLY A 767 -6.07 -18.79 -7.05
C GLY A 767 -6.15 -19.44 -5.65
N SER A 768 -5.08 -19.44 -4.84
CA SER A 768 -5.10 -20.08 -3.52
C SER A 768 -4.24 -19.39 -2.45
N VAL A 769 -4.91 -18.96 -1.37
CA VAL A 769 -4.29 -18.47 -0.12
C VAL A 769 -3.93 -19.59 0.88
N THR A 770 -4.05 -20.86 0.50
CA THR A 770 -3.89 -21.99 1.46
C THR A 770 -2.43 -22.22 1.86
N ASN A 771 -1.53 -22.11 0.87
CA ASN A 771 -0.08 -22.33 1.01
C ASN A 771 0.72 -21.02 0.89
N SER A 772 0.08 -19.86 1.03
CA SER A 772 0.77 -18.58 0.96
C SER A 772 1.63 -18.34 2.21
N SER A 773 2.69 -17.56 2.03
CA SER A 773 3.23 -16.73 3.11
C SER A 773 2.52 -15.38 3.06
N PHE A 774 2.26 -14.77 4.21
CA PHE A 774 1.60 -13.47 4.26
C PHE A 774 2.04 -12.67 5.49
N GLN A 775 1.82 -11.36 5.39
CA GLN A 775 2.07 -10.35 6.40
C GLN A 775 0.86 -9.43 6.41
N SER A 776 0.35 -9.00 7.56
CA SER A 776 -0.75 -8.05 7.62
C SER A 776 -0.70 -7.15 8.84
N LEU A 777 -1.26 -5.95 8.70
CA LEU A 777 -1.52 -5.01 9.78
C LEU A 777 -3.01 -4.62 9.71
N TYR A 778 -3.75 -5.07 10.71
CA TYR A 778 -5.12 -4.63 10.99
C TYR A 778 -5.07 -3.42 11.92
N ILE A 779 -5.85 -2.38 11.61
CA ILE A 779 -6.09 -1.20 12.45
C ILE A 779 -7.60 -1.13 12.69
N SER A 780 -8.06 -1.05 13.94
CA SER A 780 -9.50 -1.09 14.25
C SER A 780 -10.26 0.18 13.87
N ASP A 781 -9.55 1.30 13.85
CA ASP A 781 -10.06 2.65 13.62
C ASP A 781 -8.91 3.51 13.08
N ILE A 782 -9.14 4.26 12.00
CA ILE A 782 -8.22 5.28 11.48
C ILE A 782 -8.71 6.64 11.98
N PRO A 783 -7.92 7.38 12.78
CA PRO A 783 -8.23 8.75 13.17
C PRO A 783 -8.49 9.68 11.97
N ASP A 784 -9.49 10.58 12.09
CA ASP A 784 -9.88 11.57 11.07
C ASP A 784 -8.68 12.36 10.48
N ASP A 785 -7.70 12.72 11.30
CA ASP A 785 -6.40 13.27 10.88
C ASP A 785 -5.25 12.34 11.28
N ILE A 786 -4.34 12.04 10.36
CA ILE A 786 -3.02 11.45 10.64
C ILE A 786 -1.94 12.26 9.92
N ARG A 787 -0.83 12.56 10.63
CA ARG A 787 0.43 13.02 10.04
C ARG A 787 1.61 12.24 10.59
N ILE A 788 2.49 11.81 9.69
CA ILE A 788 3.78 11.18 9.95
C ILE A 788 4.87 12.07 9.32
N SER A 789 6.01 12.20 9.98
CA SER A 789 7.24 12.80 9.48
C SER A 789 8.42 11.93 9.94
N THR A 790 9.35 11.61 9.03
CA THR A 790 10.51 10.77 9.31
C THR A 790 11.75 11.28 8.57
N ASP A 791 12.86 11.37 9.29
CA ASP A 791 14.18 11.73 8.77
C ASP A 791 15.25 10.69 9.21
N ALA A 792 16.50 10.88 8.81
CA ALA A 792 17.59 9.93 9.11
C ALA A 792 17.93 9.77 10.62
N GLU A 793 17.51 10.69 11.49
CA GLU A 793 17.69 10.65 12.95
C GLU A 793 16.36 10.60 13.75
N THR A 794 15.19 10.94 13.17
CA THR A 794 13.91 11.00 13.91
C THR A 794 12.68 10.43 13.18
N ALA A 795 11.65 10.08 13.95
CA ALA A 795 10.30 9.83 13.45
C ALA A 795 9.25 10.44 14.40
N VAL A 796 8.20 11.03 13.84
CA VAL A 796 7.09 11.65 14.56
C VAL A 796 5.76 11.21 13.95
N TYR A 797 4.85 10.75 14.80
CA TYR A 797 3.45 10.48 14.48
C TYR A 797 2.56 11.39 15.32
N THR A 798 1.56 12.00 14.70
CA THR A 798 0.52 12.80 15.34
C THR A 798 -0.84 12.51 14.69
N ALA A 799 -1.90 12.40 15.48
CA ALA A 799 -3.25 12.12 15.00
C ALA A 799 -4.34 12.95 15.72
N SER A 800 -5.59 12.85 15.25
CA SER A 800 -6.75 13.49 15.90
C SER A 800 -7.22 12.79 17.18
N GLU A 801 -7.00 11.49 17.31
CA GLU A 801 -7.36 10.67 18.49
C GLU A 801 -6.50 9.40 18.62
N GLU A 802 -6.68 8.66 19.72
CA GLU A 802 -5.97 7.41 20.03
C GLU A 802 -6.50 6.24 19.18
N ILE A 803 -5.60 5.40 18.64
CA ILE A 803 -6.00 4.17 17.92
C ILE A 803 -6.33 3.09 18.95
N GLY A 804 -7.55 2.59 18.95
CA GLY A 804 -8.05 1.61 19.91
C GLY A 804 -7.27 0.29 19.85
N LYS A 805 -7.00 -0.23 18.65
CA LYS A 805 -6.26 -1.48 18.45
C LYS A 805 -5.52 -1.55 17.12
N MET A 806 -4.26 -2.00 17.17
CA MET A 806 -3.52 -2.51 16.02
C MET A 806 -3.17 -3.99 16.22
N ILE A 807 -3.23 -4.79 15.16
CA ILE A 807 -2.79 -6.18 15.14
C ILE A 807 -1.92 -6.42 13.91
N TYR A 808 -0.64 -6.59 14.12
CA TYR A 808 0.27 -7.13 13.11
C TYR A 808 0.27 -8.66 13.17
N THR A 809 0.19 -9.35 12.03
CA THR A 809 0.38 -10.81 11.94
C THR A 809 1.24 -11.20 10.75
N GLY A 810 2.00 -12.29 10.89
CA GLY A 810 2.85 -12.83 9.85
C GLY A 810 2.91 -14.36 9.87
N LYS A 811 3.02 -14.97 8.70
CA LYS A 811 3.16 -16.41 8.51
C LYS A 811 4.11 -16.73 7.35
N ASP A 812 5.10 -17.58 7.62
CA ASP A 812 6.00 -18.16 6.61
C ASP A 812 6.24 -19.64 6.93
N MET A 813 5.75 -20.55 6.07
CA MET A 813 5.72 -21.99 6.34
C MET A 813 5.04 -22.30 7.69
N GLU A 814 5.78 -22.84 8.66
CA GLU A 814 5.32 -23.11 10.04
C GLU A 814 5.60 -21.93 11.01
N GLN A 815 6.49 -21.00 10.62
CA GLN A 815 6.80 -19.79 11.40
C GLN A 815 5.56 -18.90 11.42
N ARG A 816 5.15 -18.51 12.64
CA ARG A 816 3.96 -17.71 12.93
C ARG A 816 4.32 -16.61 13.91
N GLN A 817 3.88 -15.39 13.63
CA GLN A 817 4.08 -14.26 14.51
C GLN A 817 2.85 -13.36 14.54
N ALA A 818 2.59 -12.75 15.69
CA ALA A 818 1.55 -11.76 15.86
C ALA A 818 1.93 -10.77 16.97
N VAL A 819 1.63 -9.49 16.76
CA VAL A 819 1.82 -8.41 17.72
C VAL A 819 0.53 -7.61 17.82
N GLU A 820 -0.05 -7.57 19.00
CA GLU A 820 -1.24 -6.79 19.35
C GLU A 820 -0.80 -5.55 20.15
N ILE A 821 -1.26 -4.38 19.73
CA ILE A 821 -1.08 -3.12 20.43
C ILE A 821 -2.48 -2.58 20.75
N THR A 822 -2.73 -2.24 22.01
CA THR A 822 -4.00 -1.63 22.47
C THR A 822 -3.75 -0.22 22.96
N ASP A 823 -4.69 0.67 22.67
CA ASP A 823 -4.69 2.06 23.13
C ASP A 823 -3.36 2.77 22.72
N PHE A 824 -3.14 2.90 21.40
CA PHE A 824 -1.95 3.56 20.85
C PHE A 824 -2.18 5.09 20.75
N PRO A 825 -1.23 5.92 21.22
CA PRO A 825 -1.45 7.34 21.50
C PRO A 825 -1.55 8.21 20.24
N ASP A 826 -2.18 9.37 20.42
CA ASP A 826 -2.33 10.46 19.45
C ASP A 826 -1.01 11.22 19.16
N ASP A 827 0.03 11.01 19.96
CA ASP A 827 1.37 11.58 19.81
C ASP A 827 2.44 10.55 20.20
N PHE A 828 3.31 10.22 19.23
CA PHE A 828 4.46 9.32 19.36
C PHE A 828 5.68 9.92 18.67
N SER A 829 6.84 9.89 19.31
CA SER A 829 8.11 10.30 18.72
C SER A 829 9.23 9.32 19.02
N ALA A 830 10.03 9.00 18.00
CA ALA A 830 11.24 8.20 18.08
C ALA A 830 12.48 8.97 17.56
N ILE A 831 13.64 8.58 18.06
CA ILE A 831 14.97 9.09 17.72
C ILE A 831 15.88 7.87 17.50
N PHE A 832 16.77 7.97 16.52
CA PHE A 832 17.65 6.91 16.03
C PHE A 832 19.12 7.36 15.91
N GLY A 833 19.97 6.50 15.37
CA GLY A 833 21.39 6.80 15.13
C GLY A 833 22.30 6.42 16.30
N GLY A 834 23.02 7.39 16.86
CA GLY A 834 24.05 7.15 17.90
C GLY A 834 23.53 6.70 19.27
N PHE A 835 22.22 6.76 19.46
CA PHE A 835 21.42 6.07 20.47
C PHE A 835 20.03 5.89 19.84
N SER A 836 19.16 5.07 20.44
CA SER A 836 17.75 5.04 20.04
C SER A 836 16.83 5.26 21.23
N SER A 837 15.71 5.94 21.00
CA SER A 837 14.69 6.15 22.04
C SER A 837 13.36 6.51 21.42
N TRP A 838 12.26 6.05 22.01
CA TRP A 838 10.93 6.56 21.70
C TRP A 838 10.18 6.94 22.97
N SER A 839 9.25 7.88 22.83
CA SER A 839 8.43 8.42 23.92
C SER A 839 7.05 8.86 23.41
N THR A 840 6.06 8.86 24.31
CA THR A 840 4.67 9.19 24.01
C THR A 840 4.07 10.10 25.08
N THR A 841 3.06 10.90 24.74
CA THR A 841 2.42 11.81 25.72
C THR A 841 1.48 11.09 26.69
N THR A 842 0.80 10.04 26.21
CA THR A 842 -0.03 9.10 26.95
C THR A 842 0.58 7.70 26.85
N SER A 843 0.35 6.85 27.85
CA SER A 843 0.96 5.52 27.90
C SER A 843 0.22 4.51 27.02
N ILE A 844 0.94 3.81 26.13
CA ILE A 844 0.38 2.71 25.32
C ILE A 844 -0.27 1.68 26.26
N GLY A 845 -1.54 1.35 26.01
CA GLY A 845 -2.34 0.49 26.90
C GLY A 845 -1.70 -0.86 27.16
N SER A 846 -1.39 -1.61 26.10
CA SER A 846 -0.47 -2.74 26.14
C SER A 846 0.11 -3.12 24.78
N ILE A 847 1.29 -3.76 24.81
CA ILE A 847 1.92 -4.42 23.66
C ILE A 847 2.04 -5.91 24.02
N GLU A 848 1.50 -6.79 23.19
CA GLU A 848 1.55 -8.25 23.34
C GLU A 848 2.07 -8.91 22.06
N ALA A 849 3.23 -9.56 22.12
CA ALA A 849 3.92 -10.15 20.97
C ALA A 849 4.12 -11.66 21.18
N GLN A 850 3.80 -12.47 20.18
CA GLN A 850 4.06 -13.91 20.16
C GLN A 850 4.71 -14.32 18.83
N ILE A 851 5.74 -15.15 18.90
CA ILE A 851 6.52 -15.67 17.75
C ILE A 851 6.77 -17.16 18.00
N THR A 852 6.46 -18.02 17.04
CA THR A 852 6.53 -19.48 17.22
C THR A 852 6.68 -20.23 15.90
N ASP A 853 7.38 -21.37 15.92
CA ASP A 853 7.31 -22.42 14.89
C ASP A 853 6.69 -23.74 15.42
N SER A 854 6.48 -23.85 16.74
CA SER A 854 5.79 -25.00 17.35
C SER A 854 4.32 -25.10 16.96
N GLU A 855 3.78 -26.32 16.76
CA GLU A 855 2.34 -26.56 16.55
C GLU A 855 1.50 -26.13 17.77
N LEU A 856 2.06 -26.24 18.99
CA LEU A 856 1.37 -26.06 20.27
C LEU A 856 1.98 -24.89 21.09
N PRO A 857 1.87 -23.63 20.62
CA PRO A 857 2.49 -22.48 21.27
C PRO A 857 1.98 -22.25 22.69
N GLU A 858 2.87 -21.78 23.55
CA GLU A 858 2.60 -21.38 24.93
C GLU A 858 2.70 -19.86 25.15
N THR A 859 2.06 -19.39 26.20
CA THR A 859 1.99 -17.98 26.63
C THR A 859 1.72 -17.91 28.14
N MET A 860 1.82 -16.72 28.73
CA MET A 860 1.61 -16.50 30.16
C MET A 860 0.55 -15.43 30.44
N THR A 861 -0.06 -15.47 31.62
CA THR A 861 -1.06 -14.46 32.03
C THR A 861 -0.43 -13.24 32.69
N GLY A 862 -0.82 -12.04 32.28
CA GLY A 862 -0.31 -10.77 32.82
C GLY A 862 0.88 -10.23 32.02
N ASP A 863 1.55 -9.21 32.55
CA ASP A 863 2.78 -8.69 31.91
C ASP A 863 3.92 -9.69 32.14
N HIS A 864 4.57 -10.11 31.04
CA HIS A 864 5.52 -11.21 31.04
C HIS A 864 6.52 -11.14 29.88
N PHE A 865 7.63 -11.88 30.01
CA PHE A 865 8.49 -12.32 28.91
C PHE A 865 8.73 -13.83 29.02
N MET A 866 8.51 -14.56 27.93
CA MET A 866 8.62 -16.00 27.84
C MET A 866 9.46 -16.38 26.61
N PHE A 867 10.40 -17.32 26.79
CA PHE A 867 11.10 -18.01 25.71
C PHE A 867 11.17 -19.49 26.09
N HIS A 868 10.44 -20.36 25.40
CA HIS A 868 10.50 -21.82 25.59
C HIS A 868 11.03 -22.49 24.31
N HIS A 869 11.80 -23.56 24.45
CA HIS A 869 12.34 -24.35 23.34
C HIS A 869 12.21 -25.86 23.63
N ASP A 870 11.64 -26.65 22.71
CA ASP A 870 11.54 -28.11 22.89
C ASP A 870 12.73 -28.83 22.22
N PRO A 871 13.68 -29.42 22.99
CA PRO A 871 14.82 -30.15 22.43
C PRO A 871 14.46 -31.45 21.69
N ASN A 872 13.20 -31.91 21.72
CA ASN A 872 12.77 -33.15 21.09
C ASN A 872 12.39 -32.98 19.61
N ASP A 873 11.89 -31.81 19.21
CA ASP A 873 11.58 -31.46 17.82
C ASP A 873 12.34 -30.23 17.29
N GLY A 874 12.88 -29.39 18.18
CA GLY A 874 13.65 -28.20 17.87
C GLY A 874 12.82 -26.91 17.78
N THR A 875 11.51 -26.97 18.05
CA THR A 875 10.63 -25.81 17.98
C THR A 875 10.80 -24.86 19.15
N SER A 876 10.45 -23.59 18.96
CA SER A 876 10.61 -22.50 19.91
C SER A 876 9.36 -21.61 19.95
N THR A 877 9.04 -21.06 21.12
CA THR A 877 7.96 -20.07 21.29
C THR A 877 8.41 -18.92 22.18
N ILE A 878 8.29 -17.70 21.65
CA ILE A 878 8.38 -16.44 22.38
C ILE A 878 6.94 -15.96 22.67
N SER A 879 6.71 -15.50 23.89
CA SER A 879 5.52 -14.72 24.25
C SER A 879 5.94 -13.58 25.16
N SER A 880 5.53 -12.36 24.85
CA SER A 880 5.83 -11.16 25.64
C SER A 880 4.58 -10.30 25.76
N ARG A 881 4.29 -9.80 26.96
CA ARG A 881 3.26 -8.78 27.20
C ARG A 881 3.81 -7.72 28.13
N ILE A 882 3.58 -6.45 27.82
CA ILE A 882 3.90 -5.35 28.72
C ILE A 882 2.91 -4.19 28.53
N SER A 883 2.52 -3.55 29.64
CA SER A 883 1.40 -2.62 29.68
C SER A 883 1.74 -1.24 30.23
N GLY A 884 1.12 -0.20 29.66
CA GLY A 884 1.26 1.17 30.13
C GLY A 884 2.65 1.76 29.91
N ILE A 885 3.32 1.46 28.79
CA ILE A 885 4.64 2.01 28.45
C ILE A 885 4.49 3.44 27.93
N SER A 886 5.41 4.33 28.30
CA SER A 886 5.47 5.70 27.78
C SER A 886 6.85 6.12 27.23
N GLU A 887 7.89 5.31 27.44
CA GLU A 887 9.26 5.60 27.00
C GLU A 887 10.08 4.31 26.91
N VAL A 888 10.91 4.17 25.89
CA VAL A 888 11.99 3.17 25.81
C VAL A 888 13.24 3.83 25.26
N SER A 889 14.42 3.46 25.74
CA SER A 889 15.70 3.93 25.20
C SER A 889 16.79 2.85 25.23
N TRP A 890 17.72 2.95 24.28
CA TRP A 890 18.96 2.18 24.21
C TRP A 890 20.12 3.11 23.89
N ILE A 891 21.14 3.07 24.75
CA ILE A 891 22.40 3.80 24.58
C ILE A 891 23.50 2.76 24.32
N PRO A 892 24.21 2.77 23.18
CA PRO A 892 25.30 1.83 22.93
C PRO A 892 26.50 2.05 23.87
N PRO A 893 27.42 1.07 24.00
CA PRO A 893 28.64 1.20 24.80
C PRO A 893 29.54 2.35 24.34
N VAL A 894 30.46 2.78 25.21
CA VAL A 894 31.53 3.73 24.86
C VAL A 894 32.60 3.05 23.98
N SER A 895 32.77 1.73 24.12
CA SER A 895 33.64 0.88 23.31
C SER A 895 33.14 -0.58 23.35
N GLU A 896 32.55 -1.05 22.26
CA GLU A 896 32.18 -2.47 22.05
C GLU A 896 33.36 -3.41 22.36
N GLY A 897 33.07 -4.56 22.98
CA GLY A 897 34.05 -5.55 23.43
C GLY A 897 35.01 -5.09 24.55
N SER A 898 34.83 -3.88 25.10
CA SER A 898 35.57 -3.45 26.29
C SER A 898 35.02 -4.11 27.56
N LEU A 899 35.81 -4.11 28.64
CA LEU A 899 35.43 -4.67 29.94
C LEU A 899 35.04 -3.55 30.92
N GLY A 900 34.07 -3.84 31.78
CA GLY A 900 33.51 -2.86 32.71
C GLY A 900 32.53 -1.88 32.04
N PRO A 901 32.23 -0.73 32.67
CA PRO A 901 31.16 0.18 32.22
C PRO A 901 31.31 0.70 30.79
N ASP A 902 32.54 0.94 30.34
CA ASP A 902 32.80 1.46 28.99
C ASP A 902 32.36 0.48 27.87
N GLY A 903 32.20 -0.81 28.17
CA GLY A 903 31.79 -1.86 27.23
C GLY A 903 30.38 -2.41 27.43
N ARG A 904 29.52 -1.70 28.18
CA ARG A 904 28.10 -2.02 28.32
C ARG A 904 27.23 -0.96 27.66
N GLY A 905 26.23 -1.39 26.90
CA GLY A 905 25.13 -0.50 26.50
C GLY A 905 24.06 -0.43 27.60
N LYS A 906 23.28 0.64 27.64
CA LYS A 906 22.23 0.86 28.64
C LYS A 906 20.85 0.87 27.99
N ALA A 907 20.02 -0.13 28.33
CA ALA A 907 18.60 -0.13 28.04
C ALA A 907 17.84 0.58 29.18
N SER A 908 16.78 1.34 28.85
CA SER A 908 15.85 1.90 29.85
C SER A 908 14.41 1.86 29.34
N ILE A 909 13.44 1.77 30.25
CA ILE A 909 12.00 1.76 29.96
C ILE A 909 11.23 2.51 31.06
N SER A 910 10.25 3.32 30.66
CA SER A 910 9.30 3.98 31.57
C SER A 910 7.89 3.42 31.35
N ALA A 911 7.23 3.02 32.44
CA ALA A 911 5.95 2.30 32.43
C ALA A 911 5.03 2.75 33.56
N SER A 912 3.78 2.27 33.58
CA SER A 912 2.75 2.59 34.57
C SER A 912 3.17 2.39 36.04
N GLY A 913 3.99 1.36 36.31
CA GLY A 913 4.58 1.09 37.62
C GLY A 913 3.66 0.39 38.63
N ASP A 914 2.54 -0.21 38.19
CA ASP A 914 1.49 -0.77 39.07
C ASP A 914 1.18 -2.27 38.85
N ARG A 915 2.00 -2.99 38.07
CA ARG A 915 1.79 -4.40 37.66
C ARG A 915 3.05 -5.23 37.85
N SER A 916 2.90 -6.52 38.15
CA SER A 916 4.01 -7.48 38.23
C SER A 916 4.50 -7.89 36.84
N MET A 917 5.81 -7.91 36.62
CA MET A 917 6.43 -8.45 35.39
C MET A 917 7.02 -9.84 35.65
N SER A 918 6.56 -10.85 34.91
CA SER A 918 7.02 -12.24 35.03
C SER A 918 8.01 -12.62 33.93
N PHE A 919 8.94 -13.54 34.21
CA PHE A 919 9.90 -14.03 33.23
C PHE A 919 9.96 -15.57 33.25
N SER A 920 9.92 -16.22 32.09
CA SER A 920 10.09 -17.68 31.96
C SER A 920 10.91 -18.02 30.70
N VAL A 921 12.19 -18.27 30.88
CA VAL A 921 13.07 -18.89 29.90
C VAL A 921 13.13 -20.38 30.21
N ASP A 922 12.87 -21.26 29.26
CA ASP A 922 12.97 -22.71 29.46
C ASP A 922 13.72 -23.40 28.31
N HIS A 923 14.66 -24.26 28.68
CA HIS A 923 15.47 -25.08 27.78
C HIS A 923 16.20 -24.29 26.67
N ALA A 924 16.57 -23.03 26.94
CA ALA A 924 17.23 -22.19 25.95
C ALA A 924 18.57 -22.79 25.48
N PRO A 925 18.83 -22.84 24.16
CA PRO A 925 20.00 -23.49 23.60
C PRO A 925 21.31 -22.73 23.92
N THR A 926 22.40 -23.49 24.03
CA THR A 926 23.76 -23.00 24.25
C THR A 926 24.74 -23.79 23.37
N LEU A 927 26.00 -23.33 23.25
CA LEU A 927 27.02 -23.93 22.37
C LEU A 927 27.37 -25.41 22.66
N ASP A 928 27.21 -25.87 23.91
CA ASP A 928 27.70 -27.17 24.38
C ASP A 928 26.60 -28.26 24.50
N GLU A 929 25.44 -28.08 23.84
CA GLU A 929 24.22 -28.91 23.93
C GLU A 929 23.51 -28.90 25.32
N ASP A 930 24.16 -28.42 26.38
CA ASP A 930 23.53 -28.12 27.68
C ASP A 930 22.55 -26.93 27.57
N GLN A 931 21.47 -26.92 28.35
CA GLN A 931 20.35 -25.97 28.20
C GLN A 931 20.12 -25.11 29.45
N LEU A 932 19.67 -23.86 29.24
CA LEU A 932 19.40 -22.87 30.28
C LEU A 932 17.89 -22.68 30.52
N THR A 933 17.46 -22.84 31.77
CA THR A 933 16.10 -22.49 32.24
C THR A 933 16.19 -21.44 33.34
N ALA A 934 15.40 -20.38 33.27
CA ALA A 934 15.35 -19.30 34.25
C ALA A 934 13.93 -18.74 34.40
N VAL A 935 13.42 -18.70 35.65
CA VAL A 935 12.12 -18.13 35.98
C VAL A 935 12.30 -17.01 37.00
N ALA A 936 11.70 -15.84 36.75
CA ALA A 936 11.78 -14.69 37.64
C ALA A 936 10.45 -13.93 37.72
N ILE A 937 10.33 -13.07 38.73
CA ILE A 937 9.25 -12.10 38.86
C ILE A 937 9.75 -10.84 39.56
N ILE A 938 9.27 -9.69 39.07
CA ILE A 938 9.43 -8.35 39.64
C ILE A 938 8.02 -7.87 40.01
N ASP A 939 7.76 -7.60 41.29
CA ASP A 939 6.41 -7.23 41.78
C ASP A 939 6.43 -6.02 42.74
N PRO A 940 5.85 -4.86 42.37
CA PRO A 940 5.48 -4.47 41.01
C PRO A 940 6.74 -4.17 40.17
N LEU A 941 6.60 -4.20 38.84
CA LEU A 941 7.54 -3.56 37.93
C LEU A 941 7.59 -2.05 38.26
N PRO A 942 8.77 -1.45 38.52
CA PRO A 942 8.88 -0.01 38.74
C PRO A 942 8.46 0.84 37.53
N SER A 943 8.07 2.09 37.76
CA SER A 943 7.64 2.99 36.66
C SER A 943 8.78 3.48 35.76
N SER A 944 10.02 3.15 36.12
CA SER A 944 11.26 3.43 35.39
C SER A 944 12.23 2.32 35.75
N VAL A 945 12.84 1.69 34.75
CA VAL A 945 13.83 0.61 34.91
C VAL A 945 14.95 0.83 33.91
N SER A 946 16.20 0.59 34.32
CA SER A 946 17.33 0.52 33.40
C SER A 946 18.24 -0.68 33.68
N ILE A 947 18.92 -1.17 32.64
CA ILE A 947 19.76 -2.38 32.67
C ILE A 947 21.01 -2.11 31.81
N GLU A 948 22.19 -2.52 32.29
CA GLU A 948 23.44 -2.37 31.53
C GLU A 948 23.86 -3.71 30.92
N ILE A 949 23.67 -3.85 29.62
CA ILE A 949 23.87 -5.10 28.87
C ILE A 949 25.28 -5.10 28.26
N PRO A 950 26.10 -6.15 28.48
CA PRO A 950 27.39 -6.29 27.82
C PRO A 950 27.24 -6.43 26.31
N THR A 951 28.19 -5.87 25.56
CA THR A 951 28.16 -5.84 24.09
C THR A 951 29.50 -6.28 23.54
N SER A 952 29.53 -7.43 22.86
CA SER A 952 30.72 -8.02 22.24
C SER A 952 31.17 -7.24 21.00
N SER A 953 32.46 -7.36 20.62
CA SER A 953 33.04 -6.68 19.45
C SER A 953 33.01 -7.50 18.16
N ASP A 954 32.87 -8.83 18.26
CA ASP A 954 32.53 -9.70 17.14
C ASP A 954 31.05 -10.03 17.28
N SER A 955 30.25 -9.61 16.31
CA SER A 955 28.79 -9.63 16.36
C SER A 955 28.23 -11.02 16.67
N GLY A 956 27.41 -11.12 17.72
CA GLY A 956 26.45 -12.20 17.87
C GLY A 956 25.51 -12.31 16.65
N PRO A 957 24.73 -13.40 16.53
CA PRO A 957 23.88 -13.66 15.36
C PRO A 957 23.08 -12.43 14.94
N ALA A 958 23.35 -11.93 13.72
CA ALA A 958 22.83 -10.65 13.26
C ALA A 958 21.30 -10.68 13.17
N LEU A 959 20.67 -9.63 13.70
CA LEU A 959 19.26 -9.36 13.51
C LEU A 959 19.05 -8.97 12.03
N ASP A 960 18.25 -9.75 11.32
CA ASP A 960 17.97 -9.56 9.89
C ASP A 960 16.85 -8.51 9.76
N ILE A 961 17.23 -7.24 9.87
CA ILE A 961 16.32 -6.10 9.79
C ILE A 961 15.99 -5.86 8.31
N PRO A 962 14.71 -5.88 7.90
CA PRO A 962 14.35 -5.56 6.52
C PRO A 962 14.67 -4.10 6.20
N GLU A 963 15.49 -3.86 5.17
CA GLU A 963 15.72 -2.52 4.62
C GLU A 963 14.56 -2.14 3.69
N LEU A 964 13.89 -0.99 3.95
CA LEU A 964 12.87 -0.46 3.04
C LEU A 964 13.56 0.19 1.83
N ASN A 965 13.47 -0.47 0.67
CA ASN A 965 14.00 0.08 -0.57
C ASN A 965 12.90 0.78 -1.40
N THR A 966 12.75 2.08 -1.22
CA THR A 966 11.76 2.93 -1.92
C THR A 966 11.94 2.93 -3.45
N SER A 967 13.17 2.76 -3.96
CA SER A 967 13.49 2.69 -5.40
C SER A 967 12.96 1.45 -6.15
N GLN A 968 12.10 0.64 -5.50
CA GLN A 968 11.45 -0.54 -6.06
C GLN A 968 9.92 -0.56 -5.84
N GLY A 969 9.32 0.52 -5.32
CA GLY A 969 7.88 0.64 -5.11
C GLY A 969 7.25 -0.53 -4.35
N LEU A 970 6.16 -1.10 -4.89
CA LEU A 970 5.49 -2.29 -4.34
C LEU A 970 6.42 -3.46 -4.14
N SER A 971 7.40 -3.65 -5.03
CA SER A 971 8.36 -4.73 -4.88
C SER A 971 9.24 -4.48 -3.65
N GLY A 972 9.70 -3.24 -3.45
CA GLY A 972 10.44 -2.81 -2.27
C GLY A 972 9.63 -2.92 -0.97
N LEU A 973 8.39 -2.43 -0.96
CA LEU A 973 7.47 -2.53 0.18
C LEU A 973 7.09 -4.00 0.48
N ALA A 974 6.86 -4.82 -0.54
CA ALA A 974 6.61 -6.25 -0.41
C ALA A 974 7.82 -7.02 0.15
N PHE A 975 9.04 -6.68 -0.29
CA PHE A 975 10.26 -7.27 0.26
C PHE A 975 10.51 -6.82 1.70
N PHE A 976 10.28 -5.53 2.02
CA PHE A 976 10.36 -5.00 3.38
C PHE A 976 9.37 -5.70 4.32
N LEU A 977 8.07 -5.73 3.96
CA LEU A 977 7.04 -6.43 4.72
C LEU A 977 7.34 -7.93 4.85
N GLY A 978 7.72 -8.58 3.75
CA GLY A 978 8.12 -9.98 3.73
C GLY A 978 9.26 -10.28 4.71
N GLY A 979 10.30 -9.44 4.71
CA GLY A 979 11.49 -9.58 5.54
C GLY A 979 11.25 -9.48 7.06
N PHE A 980 10.08 -9.04 7.53
CA PHE A 980 9.73 -9.21 8.94
C PHE A 980 9.58 -10.70 9.35
N ALA A 981 9.40 -11.64 8.40
CA ALA A 981 9.50 -13.07 8.67
C ALA A 981 10.96 -13.52 8.90
N ASP A 982 11.90 -12.93 8.16
CA ASP A 982 13.35 -13.13 8.37
C ASP A 982 13.80 -12.48 9.69
N LEU A 983 13.24 -11.32 10.05
CA LEU A 983 13.37 -10.72 11.38
C LEU A 983 12.88 -11.69 12.48
N GLY A 984 11.68 -12.26 12.35
CA GLY A 984 11.15 -13.22 13.33
C GLY A 984 12.03 -14.47 13.50
N ARG A 985 12.63 -14.97 12.41
CA ARG A 985 13.59 -16.08 12.45
C ARG A 985 14.96 -15.67 13.03
N SER A 986 15.42 -14.44 12.80
CA SER A 986 16.68 -13.95 13.36
C SER A 986 16.58 -13.54 14.83
N VAL A 987 15.42 -13.06 15.33
CA VAL A 987 15.18 -12.83 16.78
C VAL A 987 15.39 -14.12 17.59
N ASN A 988 14.91 -15.26 17.11
CA ASN A 988 15.18 -16.57 17.74
C ASN A 988 16.69 -16.86 17.81
N SER A 989 17.46 -16.46 16.79
CA SER A 989 18.92 -16.62 16.77
C SER A 989 19.63 -15.63 17.70
N VAL A 990 19.22 -14.35 17.72
CA VAL A 990 19.71 -13.32 18.66
C VAL A 990 19.54 -13.77 20.11
N LEU A 991 18.36 -14.27 20.47
CA LEU A 991 18.11 -14.78 21.82
C LEU A 991 18.97 -16.01 22.14
N SER A 992 19.14 -16.94 21.20
CA SER A 992 20.08 -18.06 21.35
C SER A 992 21.54 -17.62 21.51
N GLY A 993 21.93 -16.48 20.92
CA GLY A 993 23.23 -15.84 21.14
C GLY A 993 23.34 -15.27 22.55
N ILE A 994 22.39 -14.44 22.97
CA ILE A 994 22.37 -13.84 24.31
C ILE A 994 22.34 -14.91 25.41
N THR A 995 21.58 -16.01 25.24
CA THR A 995 21.59 -17.12 26.21
C THR A 995 22.91 -17.89 26.19
N THR A 996 23.57 -17.98 25.03
CA THR A 996 24.93 -18.56 24.91
C THR A 996 25.97 -17.71 25.65
N ASP A 997 25.95 -16.40 25.46
CA ASP A 997 26.90 -15.47 26.10
C ASP A 997 26.72 -15.49 27.64
N ILE A 998 25.47 -15.53 28.11
CA ILE A 998 25.11 -15.61 29.54
C ILE A 998 25.46 -16.97 30.17
N SER A 999 25.29 -18.08 29.44
CA SER A 999 25.51 -19.45 29.97
C SER A 999 26.97 -19.89 29.92
N THR A 1000 27.70 -19.51 28.87
CA THR A 1000 29.13 -19.86 28.70
C THR A 1000 30.05 -18.84 29.37
N GLY A 1001 29.67 -17.56 29.40
CA GLY A 1001 30.50 -16.46 29.90
C GLY A 1001 31.74 -16.21 29.04
N THR A 1002 31.59 -16.24 27.71
CA THR A 1002 32.66 -16.04 26.72
C THR A 1002 32.14 -15.20 25.54
N ASN A 1003 33.00 -14.40 24.90
CA ASN A 1003 32.68 -13.67 23.67
C ASN A 1003 33.13 -14.42 22.40
N SER A 1004 33.81 -15.57 22.53
CA SER A 1004 34.46 -16.28 21.41
C SER A 1004 34.26 -17.80 21.38
N GLY A 1005 33.61 -18.39 22.39
CA GLY A 1005 33.51 -19.84 22.54
C GLY A 1005 34.75 -20.52 23.11
N GLU A 1006 35.79 -19.78 23.53
CA GLU A 1006 36.87 -20.32 24.38
C GLU A 1006 36.60 -20.04 25.86
N SER A 1007 36.49 -21.09 26.69
CA SER A 1007 35.98 -21.09 28.09
C SER A 1007 36.86 -20.39 29.16
N ASN A 1008 37.74 -19.49 28.73
CA ASN A 1008 38.81 -18.87 29.51
C ASN A 1008 38.83 -17.32 29.44
N GLU A 1009 37.75 -16.70 28.98
CA GLU A 1009 37.64 -15.23 28.83
C GLU A 1009 37.04 -14.51 30.05
N ASP A 1010 37.14 -13.18 29.99
CA ASP A 1010 36.62 -12.23 30.97
C ASP A 1010 35.10 -11.97 30.74
N PHE A 1011 34.35 -11.79 31.82
CA PHE A 1011 32.90 -11.59 31.84
C PHE A 1011 32.55 -10.40 32.76
N SER A 1012 31.50 -9.63 32.44
CA SER A 1012 30.94 -8.63 33.34
C SER A 1012 29.45 -8.51 33.11
N PHE A 1013 28.66 -8.41 34.17
CA PHE A 1013 27.22 -8.14 34.14
C PHE A 1013 26.90 -6.99 35.11
N GLY A 1014 26.06 -6.04 34.69
CA GLY A 1014 25.72 -4.85 35.46
C GLY A 1014 24.22 -4.56 35.45
N MET A 1015 23.67 -4.21 36.60
CA MET A 1015 22.24 -3.97 36.79
C MET A 1015 22.04 -2.75 37.71
N GLN A 1016 21.95 -1.57 37.09
CA GLN A 1016 21.61 -0.30 37.76
C GLN A 1016 20.12 0.00 37.58
N LEU A 1017 19.30 -0.43 38.54
CA LEU A 1017 17.85 -0.19 38.56
C LEU A 1017 17.57 1.16 39.24
N GLU A 1018 17.12 2.14 38.46
CA GLU A 1018 16.61 3.44 38.95
C GLU A 1018 15.08 3.45 38.95
N ALA A 1019 14.52 2.79 39.96
CA ALA A 1019 13.11 2.65 40.24
C ALA A 1019 12.53 3.88 40.95
N ASN A 1020 11.25 4.18 40.76
CA ASN A 1020 10.56 5.26 41.48
C ASN A 1020 9.91 4.80 42.82
N ALA A 1021 9.80 3.49 43.03
CA ALA A 1021 9.13 2.85 44.17
C ALA A 1021 9.83 1.51 44.51
N PRO A 1022 9.64 0.96 45.73
CA PRO A 1022 10.18 -0.36 46.07
C PRO A 1022 9.48 -1.51 45.36
N PHE A 1023 10.19 -2.62 45.16
CA PHE A 1023 9.72 -3.82 44.47
C PHE A 1023 10.33 -5.10 45.05
N ASP A 1024 9.65 -6.23 44.91
CA ASP A 1024 10.19 -7.56 45.23
C ASP A 1024 10.85 -8.18 44.00
N LEU A 1025 12.07 -8.74 44.16
CA LEU A 1025 12.76 -9.53 43.14
C LEU A 1025 12.89 -10.98 43.57
N THR A 1026 12.34 -11.90 42.78
CA THR A 1026 12.52 -13.35 42.95
C THR A 1026 13.02 -14.00 41.66
N VAL A 1027 14.06 -14.83 41.72
CA VAL A 1027 14.67 -15.53 40.58
C VAL A 1027 15.02 -16.97 40.95
N GLU A 1028 14.79 -17.92 40.04
CA GLU A 1028 15.28 -19.29 40.07
C GLU A 1028 15.82 -19.66 38.68
N SER A 1029 17.07 -20.14 38.57
CA SER A 1029 17.59 -20.62 37.27
C SER A 1029 18.49 -21.84 37.41
N SER A 1030 18.63 -22.58 36.31
CA SER A 1030 19.38 -23.83 36.18
C SER A 1030 20.01 -23.97 34.79
N HIS A 1031 21.24 -24.45 34.73
CA HIS A 1031 21.97 -24.79 33.51
C HIS A 1031 22.52 -26.21 33.61
N GLY A 1032 22.60 -26.92 32.48
CA GLY A 1032 23.14 -28.28 32.36
C GLY A 1032 22.12 -29.41 32.56
N ASP A 1033 22.60 -30.66 32.62
CA ASP A 1033 21.81 -31.92 32.61
C ASP A 1033 20.77 -32.13 33.75
N GLY A 1034 20.54 -31.13 34.60
CA GLY A 1034 19.60 -31.19 35.73
C GLY A 1034 20.04 -32.09 36.89
N SER A 1035 21.30 -32.58 36.92
CA SER A 1035 21.79 -33.45 38.00
C SER A 1035 22.14 -32.73 39.32
N LEU A 1036 22.18 -31.39 39.31
CA LEU A 1036 22.54 -30.57 40.47
C LEU A 1036 21.41 -30.42 41.49
N GLU A 1037 21.74 -30.51 42.79
CA GLU A 1037 20.78 -30.28 43.87
C GLU A 1037 20.55 -28.78 44.09
N ALA A 1038 19.30 -28.34 43.87
CA ALA A 1038 18.88 -26.96 44.00
C ALA A 1038 19.18 -26.40 45.41
N PRO A 1039 19.81 -25.21 45.53
CA PRO A 1039 20.17 -24.63 46.83
C PRO A 1039 18.93 -24.18 47.62
N PRO A 1040 19.00 -24.01 48.95
CA PRO A 1040 17.87 -23.56 49.74
C PRO A 1040 17.52 -22.09 49.44
N TRP A 1041 16.23 -21.74 49.45
CA TRP A 1041 15.79 -20.35 49.42
C TRP A 1041 16.30 -19.58 50.66
N VAL A 1042 16.87 -18.40 50.45
CA VAL A 1042 17.43 -17.51 51.49
C VAL A 1042 17.05 -16.05 51.21
N HIS A 1043 17.13 -15.19 52.22
CA HIS A 1043 17.04 -13.73 52.04
C HIS A 1043 18.39 -13.25 51.47
N GLY A 1044 18.43 -12.90 50.19
CA GLY A 1044 19.66 -12.74 49.41
C GLY A 1044 19.76 -13.79 48.29
N VAL A 1045 20.94 -14.41 48.14
CA VAL A 1045 21.30 -15.26 46.98
C VAL A 1045 21.81 -16.63 47.45
N SER A 1046 21.39 -17.70 46.78
CA SER A 1046 21.96 -19.05 46.94
C SER A 1046 22.24 -19.75 45.59
N PHE A 1047 23.33 -20.49 45.53
CA PHE A 1047 23.92 -21.01 44.29
C PHE A 1047 24.60 -22.37 44.49
N SER A 1048 24.51 -23.24 43.49
CA SER A 1048 25.20 -24.54 43.38
C SER A 1048 25.84 -24.63 41.99
N ALA A 1049 27.12 -25.00 41.88
CA ALA A 1049 27.80 -25.27 40.60
C ALA A 1049 28.16 -26.76 40.45
N ALA A 1050 28.38 -27.21 39.21
CA ALA A 1050 29.01 -28.49 38.94
C ALA A 1050 30.47 -28.53 39.45
N PRO A 1051 30.98 -29.68 39.94
CA PRO A 1051 32.35 -29.78 40.49
C PRO A 1051 33.48 -29.48 39.50
N SER A 1052 33.15 -29.39 38.21
CA SER A 1052 34.03 -29.13 37.07
C SER A 1052 34.13 -27.64 36.72
N GLY A 1053 33.11 -26.85 37.04
CA GLY A 1053 32.96 -25.45 36.63
C GLY A 1053 31.49 -25.10 36.38
N ILE A 1054 31.17 -23.81 36.26
CA ILE A 1054 29.80 -23.33 36.03
C ILE A 1054 29.25 -23.65 34.64
N SER A 1055 30.14 -23.82 33.64
CA SER A 1055 29.78 -24.12 32.25
C SER A 1055 29.22 -25.54 32.06
N GLU A 1056 29.66 -26.51 32.87
CA GLU A 1056 29.08 -27.87 32.95
C GLU A 1056 27.83 -27.91 33.87
N GLY A 1057 27.30 -26.76 34.28
CA GLY A 1057 26.02 -26.63 34.96
C GLY A 1057 26.06 -25.82 36.26
N PHE A 1058 24.93 -25.16 36.55
CA PHE A 1058 24.69 -24.47 37.82
C PHE A 1058 23.20 -24.45 38.19
N HIS A 1059 22.90 -24.05 39.43
CA HIS A 1059 21.54 -23.72 39.86
C HIS A 1059 21.57 -22.54 40.85
N LEU A 1060 20.81 -21.49 40.55
CA LEU A 1060 20.72 -20.21 41.26
C LEU A 1060 19.31 -20.01 41.85
N ARG A 1061 19.22 -19.35 43.01
CA ARG A 1061 17.99 -18.83 43.62
C ARG A 1061 18.27 -17.49 44.29
N THR A 1062 17.49 -16.47 43.96
CA THR A 1062 17.60 -15.12 44.54
C THR A 1062 16.24 -14.68 45.05
N TRP A 1063 16.15 -14.21 46.29
CA TRP A 1063 14.96 -13.56 46.83
C TRP A 1063 15.36 -12.34 47.66
N ILE A 1064 15.05 -11.16 47.15
CA ILE A 1064 15.32 -9.88 47.81
C ILE A 1064 14.04 -9.04 47.73
N PRO A 1065 13.26 -8.97 48.82
CA PRO A 1065 12.05 -8.16 48.88
C PRO A 1065 12.35 -6.69 49.21
N ASP A 1066 11.36 -5.83 49.00
CA ASP A 1066 11.39 -4.40 49.33
C ASP A 1066 12.64 -3.64 48.79
N LEU A 1067 13.18 -4.06 47.63
CA LEU A 1067 14.36 -3.45 47.00
C LEU A 1067 14.14 -1.95 46.76
N PRO A 1068 15.14 -1.10 47.04
CA PRO A 1068 14.96 0.35 47.01
C PRO A 1068 14.87 0.94 45.60
N PRO A 1069 14.41 2.20 45.49
CA PRO A 1069 14.51 3.05 44.29
C PRO A 1069 15.87 3.09 43.57
N ALA A 1070 16.98 2.83 44.26
CA ALA A 1070 18.31 2.78 43.65
C ALA A 1070 19.03 1.48 44.05
N VAL A 1071 19.16 0.57 43.09
CA VAL A 1071 19.96 -0.66 43.18
C VAL A 1071 21.05 -0.59 42.13
N ASP A 1072 22.31 -0.73 42.53
CA ASP A 1072 23.43 -0.92 41.63
C ASP A 1072 24.11 -2.24 42.01
N MET A 1073 24.02 -3.24 41.14
CA MET A 1073 24.59 -4.57 41.32
C MET A 1073 25.45 -4.91 40.12
N SER A 1074 26.67 -5.38 40.35
CA SER A 1074 27.52 -5.91 39.27
C SER A 1074 28.29 -7.15 39.70
N VAL A 1075 28.54 -8.03 38.72
CA VAL A 1075 29.39 -9.20 38.87
C VAL A 1075 30.36 -9.22 37.69
N THR A 1076 31.64 -9.11 37.96
CA THR A 1076 32.73 -9.18 36.97
C THR A 1076 33.61 -10.38 37.28
N ARG A 1077 34.12 -11.05 36.24
CA ARG A 1077 35.09 -12.14 36.28
C ARG A 1077 36.22 -11.78 35.34
N SER A 1078 37.47 -11.77 35.81
CA SER A 1078 38.66 -11.63 34.97
C SER A 1078 39.63 -12.80 35.14
N VAL A 1079 40.32 -13.21 34.07
CA VAL A 1079 41.08 -14.46 33.97
C VAL A 1079 42.52 -14.21 33.52
N GLU A 1080 43.42 -13.91 34.47
CA GLU A 1080 44.86 -13.76 34.17
C GLU A 1080 45.64 -15.07 34.35
N GLY A 1081 45.60 -15.93 33.32
CA GLY A 1081 46.44 -17.12 33.20
C GLY A 1081 45.95 -18.36 33.96
N GLU A 1082 46.44 -18.58 35.19
CA GLU A 1082 45.91 -19.61 36.13
C GLU A 1082 45.27 -18.95 37.37
N SER A 1083 44.98 -17.63 37.31
CA SER A 1083 44.10 -16.92 38.25
C SER A 1083 42.72 -16.66 37.64
N GLN A 1084 41.69 -16.62 38.48
CA GLN A 1084 40.37 -16.09 38.17
C GLN A 1084 39.93 -15.16 39.29
N ASP A 1085 39.68 -13.89 39.00
CA ASP A 1085 39.23 -12.89 39.96
C ASP A 1085 37.75 -12.60 39.73
N TRP A 1086 36.93 -12.74 40.76
CA TRP A 1086 35.49 -12.42 40.73
C TRP A 1086 35.21 -11.20 41.59
N GLU A 1087 34.78 -10.09 41.00
CA GLU A 1087 34.36 -8.87 41.67
C GLU A 1087 32.83 -8.83 41.76
N VAL A 1088 32.29 -8.66 42.97
CA VAL A 1088 30.85 -8.62 43.24
C VAL A 1088 30.53 -7.33 43.99
N MET A 1089 29.80 -6.42 43.33
CA MET A 1089 29.31 -5.18 43.92
C MET A 1089 27.79 -5.25 44.13
N LEU A 1090 27.33 -4.72 45.26
CA LEU A 1090 25.92 -4.47 45.56
C LEU A 1090 25.79 -3.21 46.40
N ALA A 1091 25.30 -2.13 45.80
CA ALA A 1091 24.88 -0.91 46.47
C ALA A 1091 23.34 -0.81 46.47
N LEU A 1092 22.79 -0.56 47.66
CA LEU A 1092 21.37 -0.32 47.91
C LEU A 1092 21.26 0.97 48.72
N ASP A 1093 20.48 1.97 48.28
CA ASP A 1093 20.21 3.16 49.11
C ASP A 1093 18.77 3.16 49.67
N GLY A 1094 18.64 3.01 50.99
CA GLY A 1094 17.34 3.03 51.68
C GLY A 1094 16.53 1.73 51.65
N TRP A 1095 17.15 0.57 51.36
CA TRP A 1095 16.51 -0.75 51.38
C TRP A 1095 15.79 -1.04 52.70
N ILE A 1096 14.62 -1.68 52.65
CA ILE A 1096 13.84 -2.03 53.84
C ILE A 1096 13.92 -3.56 54.03
N PRO A 1097 14.87 -4.08 54.82
CA PRO A 1097 15.10 -5.52 54.91
C PRO A 1097 13.94 -6.26 55.61
N ALA A 1098 13.45 -7.33 54.98
CA ALA A 1098 12.38 -8.17 55.54
C ALA A 1098 12.88 -9.12 56.66
N HIS A 1099 14.17 -9.47 56.64
CA HIS A 1099 14.83 -10.30 57.66
C HIS A 1099 16.09 -9.63 58.24
N SER A 1100 16.43 -9.96 59.49
CA SER A 1100 17.58 -9.40 60.22
C SER A 1100 18.95 -9.92 59.76
N GLU A 1101 18.97 -10.81 58.77
CA GLU A 1101 20.14 -11.41 58.14
C GLU A 1101 19.97 -11.41 56.62
N MET A 1102 21.06 -11.17 55.87
CA MET A 1102 21.15 -11.43 54.43
C MET A 1102 22.25 -12.47 54.20
N MET A 1103 22.02 -13.43 53.30
CA MET A 1103 22.96 -14.49 52.96
C MET A 1103 23.34 -14.47 51.48
N ILE A 1104 24.62 -14.71 51.20
CA ILE A 1104 25.11 -15.12 49.88
C ILE A 1104 25.79 -16.48 50.09
N GLN A 1105 25.18 -17.54 49.56
CA GLN A 1105 25.66 -18.92 49.67
C GLN A 1105 26.00 -19.46 48.28
N ALA A 1106 27.25 -19.84 48.02
CA ALA A 1106 27.62 -20.54 46.80
C ALA A 1106 28.31 -21.87 47.13
N ARG A 1107 27.96 -22.94 46.41
CA ARG A 1107 28.52 -24.29 46.62
C ARG A 1107 29.20 -24.79 45.37
N GLY A 1108 30.35 -25.45 45.54
CA GLY A 1108 31.08 -26.10 44.46
C GLY A 1108 31.81 -25.20 43.44
N ILE A 1109 31.83 -23.87 43.59
CA ILE A 1109 32.58 -22.97 42.68
C ILE A 1109 34.06 -23.35 42.71
N ASN A 1110 34.59 -23.81 41.57
CA ASN A 1110 35.95 -24.36 41.44
C ASN A 1110 36.28 -25.40 42.55
N GLY A 1111 35.26 -26.18 42.97
CA GLY A 1111 35.36 -27.19 44.02
C GLY A 1111 35.30 -26.66 45.47
N GLN A 1112 34.92 -25.39 45.69
CA GLN A 1112 34.87 -24.75 47.02
C GLN A 1112 33.47 -24.23 47.38
N ASP A 1113 33.19 -24.16 48.68
CA ASP A 1113 31.94 -23.62 49.23
C ASP A 1113 32.19 -22.23 49.84
N LEU A 1114 31.50 -21.22 49.32
CA LEU A 1114 31.51 -19.84 49.83
C LEU A 1114 30.23 -19.57 50.63
N LEU A 1115 30.38 -18.85 51.74
CA LEU A 1115 29.26 -18.33 52.51
C LEU A 1115 29.62 -16.96 53.09
N LEU A 1116 28.91 -15.93 52.63
CA LEU A 1116 28.82 -14.64 53.29
C LEU A 1116 27.46 -14.54 54.00
N THR A 1117 27.43 -13.90 55.17
CA THR A 1117 26.21 -13.71 55.96
C THR A 1117 26.31 -12.39 56.73
N LEU A 1118 25.44 -11.44 56.38
CA LEU A 1118 25.39 -10.09 56.92
C LEU A 1118 24.28 -10.02 57.99
N ASN A 1119 24.67 -10.01 59.26
CA ASN A 1119 23.75 -10.07 60.40
C ASN A 1119 23.64 -8.72 61.12
N GLY A 1120 22.43 -8.34 61.52
CA GLY A 1120 22.16 -7.14 62.31
C GLY A 1120 21.28 -6.09 61.62
N LEU A 1121 20.63 -6.45 60.51
CA LEU A 1121 19.69 -5.58 59.81
C LEU A 1121 18.45 -5.30 60.70
N GLU A 1122 18.03 -4.03 60.83
CA GLU A 1122 16.81 -3.68 61.59
C GLU A 1122 15.58 -3.75 60.66
N VAL A 1123 14.80 -4.81 60.83
CA VAL A 1123 13.66 -5.17 59.95
C VAL A 1123 12.61 -4.06 59.91
N GLY A 1124 12.26 -3.62 58.70
CA GLY A 1124 11.28 -2.55 58.48
C GLY A 1124 11.85 -1.12 58.57
N THR A 1125 13.17 -0.95 58.47
CA THR A 1125 13.85 0.36 58.58
C THR A 1125 14.78 0.62 57.39
N PRO A 1126 14.65 1.76 56.65
CA PRO A 1126 15.51 2.08 55.52
C PRO A 1126 16.99 2.07 55.87
N THR A 1127 17.75 1.21 55.19
CA THR A 1127 19.18 0.98 55.39
C THR A 1127 19.90 1.12 54.04
N GLY A 1128 20.83 2.07 53.95
CA GLY A 1128 21.80 2.07 52.87
C GLY A 1128 22.86 1.01 53.13
N MET A 1129 23.16 0.18 52.14
CA MET A 1129 24.12 -0.93 52.21
C MET A 1129 25.03 -0.88 50.99
N LEU A 1130 26.34 -1.03 51.21
CA LEU A 1130 27.31 -1.32 50.14
C LEU A 1130 28.04 -2.61 50.51
N VAL A 1131 28.13 -3.52 49.55
CA VAL A 1131 29.04 -4.68 49.54
C VAL A 1131 29.86 -4.57 48.27
N ASP A 1132 31.17 -4.72 48.41
CA ASP A 1132 32.16 -4.64 47.33
C ASP A 1132 33.20 -5.72 47.64
N ALA A 1133 33.19 -6.82 46.88
CA ALA A 1133 33.89 -8.05 47.25
C ALA A 1133 34.61 -8.71 46.05
N THR A 1134 35.94 -8.75 46.12
CA THR A 1134 36.81 -9.48 45.18
C THR A 1134 37.18 -10.86 45.74
N PHE A 1135 37.04 -11.90 44.91
CA PHE A 1135 37.44 -13.28 45.19
C PHE A 1135 38.46 -13.74 44.14
N GLU A 1136 39.73 -13.81 44.53
CA GLU A 1136 40.89 -14.13 43.67
C GLU A 1136 41.23 -15.62 43.85
N PHE A 1137 41.13 -16.41 42.77
CA PHE A 1137 41.32 -17.87 42.75
C PHE A 1137 42.61 -18.25 41.99
N GLU A 1138 43.77 -18.28 42.66
CA GLU A 1138 45.07 -18.65 42.03
C GLU A 1138 45.34 -20.15 42.18
N THR A 1139 45.58 -20.88 41.07
CA THR A 1139 45.99 -22.30 41.13
C THR A 1139 47.51 -22.47 41.15
N VAL A 1140 48.08 -22.58 42.35
CA VAL A 1140 49.53 -22.73 42.54
C VAL A 1140 49.92 -24.20 42.68
N ALA A 1141 50.64 -24.74 41.69
CA ALA A 1141 51.21 -26.09 41.69
C ALA A 1141 50.19 -27.24 41.93
N GLY A 1142 48.94 -27.05 41.54
CA GLY A 1142 47.84 -28.02 41.72
C GLY A 1142 47.11 -27.91 43.07
N ILE A 1143 47.21 -26.76 43.73
CA ILE A 1143 46.37 -26.35 44.85
C ILE A 1143 45.76 -25.00 44.49
N THR A 1144 44.43 -24.89 44.47
CA THR A 1144 43.74 -23.60 44.29
C THR A 1144 43.69 -22.88 45.63
N GLU A 1145 44.45 -21.81 45.76
CA GLU A 1145 44.36 -20.87 46.87
C GLU A 1145 43.26 -19.84 46.55
N VAL A 1146 42.51 -19.42 47.57
CA VAL A 1146 41.45 -18.41 47.40
C VAL A 1146 41.71 -17.25 48.35
N SER A 1147 41.88 -16.09 47.75
CA SER A 1147 42.01 -14.79 48.37
C SER A 1147 40.64 -14.09 48.34
N THR A 1148 40.33 -13.30 49.35
CA THR A 1148 39.04 -12.60 49.45
C THR A 1148 39.22 -11.25 50.11
N SER A 1149 38.89 -10.21 49.37
CA SER A 1149 38.90 -8.82 49.82
C SER A 1149 37.47 -8.29 49.77
N ALA A 1150 36.86 -8.02 50.92
CA ALA A 1150 35.50 -7.48 50.98
C ALA A 1150 35.46 -6.17 51.76
N HIS A 1151 35.05 -5.09 51.09
CA HIS A 1151 34.59 -3.86 51.70
C HIS A 1151 33.08 -3.94 51.94
N TYR A 1152 32.64 -3.39 53.08
CA TYR A 1152 31.22 -3.28 53.39
C TYR A 1152 30.94 -1.99 54.15
N SER A 1153 29.76 -1.42 53.92
CA SER A 1153 29.26 -0.23 54.60
C SER A 1153 27.76 -0.35 54.84
N MET A 1154 27.29 0.14 55.97
CA MET A 1154 25.87 0.24 56.31
C MET A 1154 25.60 1.59 56.98
N THR A 1155 24.43 2.20 56.72
CA THR A 1155 24.09 3.53 57.26
C THR A 1155 23.72 3.52 58.74
N GLU A 1156 23.09 2.43 59.19
CA GLU A 1156 22.77 2.15 60.60
C GLU A 1156 23.91 1.35 61.27
N ARG A 1157 23.96 1.37 62.60
CA ARG A 1157 25.23 1.21 63.34
C ARG A 1157 25.36 -0.09 64.14
N LEU A 1158 26.34 -0.92 63.74
CA LEU A 1158 26.89 -2.07 64.49
C LEU A 1158 27.28 -1.74 65.96
#